data_AF-A0A9E5IQH9-F1
#
_entry.id   AF-A0A9E5IQH9-F1
#
_cell.length_a   1.000
_cell.length_b   1.000
_cell.length_c   1.000
_cell.angle_alpha   90.00
_cell.angle_beta   90.00
_cell.angle_gamma   90.00
#
_symmetry.space_group_name_H-M   'P 1'
#
loop_
_entity.id
_entity.type
_entity.pdbx_description
1 polymer ?
#
loop_
_entity_poly.entity_id
_entity_poly.type
_entity_poly.pdbx_seq_one_letter_code
_entity_poly.pdbx_strand_id
1 'polypeptide(L)'
;MQTVAADDSRRLPGLDGLRALAVVAVMFFHADFAFARGGYLGVDLFFVLSGFLITRLLIDEVERSGTVAPLAFYARRARRLLPALFMMVAAATILACVAAPDALGRLRDDTFASALFLTNWHFIAQQTTYFEFTGRQPLLQHLWSLAIEEQFYLLWPLVVLGFLRVGGRIALGYAAIVLAIASALWMHTLATQLGYPERVDVSRVYFGTDTHALGLLAGAALAAFARRITDDAVLRTRLAHAAGFTAGSGALLATLGLFATLGENSGWLYPYGFAAAALCGVLLIVACIQPGGSFGALLDLQPLRWLGERSYGIYLWHWPIYLFTRPEIDLPLDPWPAFALRISLTLGVAALSYRYVEAPILGRATTGRVLAPRYAIGLVVAAIAVAQAFALRTDYAAAQAARAAAEAALLAKIEPPRAREDTVLLERGVRYAGGVTVVGDSVALGARATVEATLDDAVVYAQVGWQAADMLQLLQGIQAAGELRPKVLIHLGTNGYVTEQQLRKMLDLLRDREQVLFMNSRVPRRWMTANNALLKEVIPRYPNAVLIDWERASANKPEFFVTDGIHLSSAGKRAYVAGIVKAGRFRKLTVDVAVPADLRDALRPVEPEPSEPQDYSPTLVRYPEPIAADSFWREMARCESNSNWSDGGEFAGGLGIYVGSWREWGGGEFAETPDKATPEQQIVIANRISTQGWLRPDGSMQEPVGFFGWGCLRVIGRPTLMMFTPDSLLKQKFRPGQRGQAVRDLQTLLELPATGVYDTATAAATAAATAAPIKPAT
;
A
#
# COMPACT_ATOMS: atom_id res chain seq x y z
N MET A 1 60.25 10.73 -11.96
CA MET A 1 59.40 9.61 -11.52
C MET A 1 58.00 9.87 -12.09
N GLN A 2 57.71 9.24 -13.23
CA GLN A 2 56.60 9.58 -14.11
C GLN A 2 55.25 9.33 -13.44
N THR A 3 54.40 10.35 -13.45
CA THR A 3 52.97 10.27 -13.17
C THR A 3 52.34 9.30 -14.17
N VAL A 4 51.97 8.10 -13.70
CA VAL A 4 51.13 7.18 -14.44
C VAL A 4 49.76 7.83 -14.58
N ALA A 5 49.53 8.47 -15.72
CA ALA A 5 48.20 8.87 -16.15
C ALA A 5 47.29 7.64 -16.04
N ALA A 6 46.22 7.76 -15.27
CA ALA A 6 45.18 6.75 -15.22
C ALA A 6 44.70 6.51 -16.65
N ASP A 7 44.92 5.28 -17.14
CA ASP A 7 44.48 4.79 -18.43
C ASP A 7 42.97 5.00 -18.54
N ASP A 8 42.59 6.07 -19.24
CA ASP A 8 41.22 6.40 -19.63
C ASP A 8 40.80 5.36 -20.67
N SER A 9 40.44 4.17 -20.20
CA SER A 9 39.90 3.10 -21.03
C SER A 9 38.73 3.68 -21.83
N ARG A 10 39.00 4.00 -23.10
CA ARG A 10 38.18 4.80 -24.02
C ARG A 10 36.68 4.64 -23.75
N ARG A 11 36.06 5.65 -23.13
CA ARG A 11 34.60 5.79 -23.03
C ARG A 11 33.99 5.57 -24.41
N LEU A 12 33.07 4.61 -24.55
CA LEU A 12 32.38 4.33 -25.80
C LEU A 12 31.25 5.35 -25.99
N PRO A 13 31.34 6.27 -26.98
CA PRO A 13 30.31 7.28 -27.20
C PRO A 13 28.93 6.65 -27.44
N GLY A 14 27.88 7.30 -26.95
CA GLY A 14 26.48 6.90 -27.19
C GLY A 14 25.92 5.85 -26.22
N LEU A 15 26.74 5.03 -25.56
CA LEU A 15 26.23 4.02 -24.61
C LEU A 15 25.59 4.65 -23.37
N ASP A 16 26.13 5.79 -22.88
CA ASP A 16 25.47 6.56 -21.82
C ASP A 16 24.12 7.12 -22.30
N GLY A 17 24.02 7.53 -23.57
CA GLY A 17 22.74 7.96 -24.15
C GLY A 17 21.69 6.86 -24.22
N LEU A 18 22.10 5.63 -24.54
CA LEU A 18 21.20 4.47 -24.48
C LEU A 18 20.71 4.19 -23.05
N ARG A 19 21.59 4.34 -22.04
CA ARG A 19 21.19 4.26 -20.61
C ARG A 19 20.20 5.36 -20.23
N ALA A 20 20.39 6.57 -20.76
CA ALA A 20 19.46 7.68 -20.53
C ALA A 20 18.08 7.40 -21.14
N LEU A 21 18.05 6.92 -22.38
CA LEU A 21 16.80 6.52 -23.05
C LEU A 21 16.06 5.46 -22.25
N ALA A 22 16.77 4.43 -21.79
CA ALA A 22 16.23 3.35 -20.98
C ALA A 22 15.59 3.85 -19.67
N VAL A 23 16.31 4.66 -18.88
CA VAL A 23 15.75 5.14 -17.59
C VAL A 23 14.60 6.12 -17.78
N VAL A 24 14.63 6.96 -18.82
CA VAL A 24 13.53 7.88 -19.13
C VAL A 24 12.27 7.11 -19.48
N ALA A 25 12.38 6.05 -20.30
CA ALA A 25 11.25 5.19 -20.62
C ALA A 25 10.65 4.51 -19.38
N VAL A 26 11.51 4.02 -18.47
CA VAL A 26 11.08 3.43 -17.18
C VAL A 26 10.34 4.44 -16.31
N MET A 27 10.80 5.69 -16.23
CA MET A 27 10.12 6.72 -15.44
C MET A 27 8.74 7.06 -16.00
N PHE A 28 8.61 7.23 -17.32
CA PHE A 28 7.30 7.48 -17.95
C PHE A 28 6.35 6.29 -17.79
N PHE A 29 6.85 5.06 -17.88
CA PHE A 29 6.07 3.85 -17.61
C PHE A 29 5.50 3.83 -16.20
N HIS A 30 6.33 4.07 -15.18
CA HIS A 30 5.88 4.10 -13.78
C HIS A 30 5.03 5.32 -13.43
N ALA A 31 5.04 6.36 -14.26
CA ALA A 31 4.15 7.51 -14.15
C ALA A 31 2.78 7.28 -14.80
N ASP A 32 2.56 6.08 -15.36
CA ASP A 32 1.32 5.61 -15.96
C ASP A 32 0.87 6.36 -17.22
N PHE A 33 1.83 6.89 -17.99
CA PHE A 33 1.54 7.55 -19.26
C PHE A 33 1.21 6.54 -20.38
N ALA A 34 0.08 6.76 -21.06
CA ALA A 34 -0.43 5.88 -22.11
C ALA A 34 0.50 5.75 -23.34
N PHE A 35 1.35 6.74 -23.62
CA PHE A 35 2.34 6.67 -24.71
C PHE A 35 3.62 5.92 -24.34
N ALA A 36 3.75 5.45 -23.09
CA ALA A 36 4.94 4.78 -22.57
C ALA A 36 4.60 3.42 -21.93
N ARG A 37 3.56 2.74 -22.44
CA ARG A 37 3.06 1.46 -21.90
C ARG A 37 4.11 0.34 -21.94
N GLY A 38 5.03 0.38 -22.90
CA GLY A 38 6.18 -0.53 -23.02
C GLY A 38 7.47 0.00 -22.41
N GLY A 39 7.44 1.10 -21.66
CA GLY A 39 8.67 1.72 -21.12
C GLY A 39 9.43 0.85 -20.11
N TYR A 40 8.80 -0.19 -19.53
CA TYR A 40 9.47 -1.19 -18.70
C TYR A 40 10.58 -1.95 -19.45
N LEU A 41 10.46 -2.08 -20.79
CA LEU A 41 11.50 -2.67 -21.65
C LEU A 41 12.80 -1.86 -21.67
N GLY A 42 12.81 -0.65 -21.08
CA GLY A 42 14.04 0.06 -20.78
C GLY A 42 14.97 -0.76 -19.85
N VAL A 43 14.41 -1.58 -18.96
CA VAL A 43 15.20 -2.52 -18.13
C VAL A 43 15.89 -3.57 -18.99
N ASP A 44 15.23 -4.11 -20.01
CA ASP A 44 15.84 -5.06 -20.95
C ASP A 44 16.96 -4.42 -21.77
N LEU A 45 16.81 -3.14 -22.14
CA LEU A 45 17.91 -2.39 -22.75
C LEU A 45 19.11 -2.23 -21.80
N PHE A 46 18.87 -2.04 -20.49
CA PHE A 46 19.93 -2.09 -19.48
C PHE A 46 20.59 -3.47 -19.42
N PHE A 47 19.83 -4.57 -19.43
CA PHE A 47 20.38 -5.92 -19.45
C PHE A 47 21.30 -6.16 -20.65
N VAL A 48 20.91 -5.76 -21.86
CA VAL A 48 21.78 -5.89 -23.04
C VAL A 48 23.07 -5.06 -22.89
N LEU A 49 22.96 -3.82 -22.40
CA LEU A 49 24.12 -2.96 -22.15
C LEU A 49 25.04 -3.54 -21.07
N SER A 50 24.48 -4.07 -19.99
CA SER A 50 25.19 -4.70 -18.87
C SER A 50 25.95 -5.94 -19.33
N GLY A 51 25.28 -6.83 -20.08
CA GLY A 51 25.89 -8.01 -20.69
C GLY A 51 27.06 -7.65 -21.61
N PHE A 52 26.88 -6.65 -22.47
CA PHE A 52 27.93 -6.17 -23.38
C PHE A 52 29.14 -5.60 -22.63
N LEU A 53 28.91 -4.65 -21.72
CA LEU A 53 29.98 -3.93 -21.04
C LEU A 53 30.80 -4.84 -20.12
N ILE A 54 30.14 -5.68 -19.32
CA ILE A 54 30.85 -6.57 -18.39
C ILE A 54 31.62 -7.65 -19.15
N THR A 55 31.01 -8.26 -20.16
CA THR A 55 31.69 -9.29 -20.96
C THR A 55 32.91 -8.73 -21.70
N ARG A 56 32.78 -7.55 -22.31
CA ARG A 56 33.90 -6.87 -22.96
C ARG A 56 35.04 -6.59 -21.97
N LEU A 57 34.72 -6.03 -20.80
CA LEU A 57 35.72 -5.75 -19.76
C LEU A 57 36.47 -7.01 -19.31
N LEU A 58 35.76 -8.13 -19.13
CA LEU A 58 36.36 -9.41 -18.72
C LEU A 58 37.22 -10.03 -19.83
N ILE A 59 36.75 -9.98 -21.10
CA ILE A 59 37.55 -10.42 -22.25
C ILE A 59 38.83 -9.59 -22.34
N ASP A 60 38.72 -8.26 -22.26
CA ASP A 60 39.86 -7.35 -22.34
C ASP A 60 40.84 -7.56 -21.15
N GLU A 61 40.36 -7.93 -19.97
CA GLU A 61 41.21 -8.26 -18.80
C GLU A 61 41.97 -9.58 -19.02
N VAL A 62 41.29 -10.64 -19.50
CA VAL A 62 41.91 -11.94 -19.79
C VAL A 62 42.88 -11.86 -20.96
N GLU A 63 42.53 -11.16 -22.04
CA GLU A 63 43.43 -10.96 -23.19
C GLU A 63 44.72 -10.20 -22.78
N ARG A 64 44.63 -9.28 -21.80
CA ARG A 64 45.79 -8.53 -21.31
C ARG A 64 46.61 -9.26 -20.24
N SER A 65 45.98 -10.02 -19.36
CA SER A 65 46.63 -10.57 -18.14
C SER A 65 46.62 -12.10 -18.03
N GLY A 66 45.95 -12.80 -18.96
CA GLY A 66 45.83 -14.27 -18.96
C GLY A 66 44.86 -14.84 -17.91
N THR A 67 44.25 -14.00 -17.08
CA THR A 67 43.28 -14.41 -16.06
C THR A 67 42.27 -13.31 -15.78
N VAL A 68 41.21 -13.63 -15.04
CA VAL A 68 40.39 -12.63 -14.34
C VAL A 68 40.87 -12.55 -12.90
N ALA A 69 40.82 -11.36 -12.28
CA ALA A 69 40.96 -11.17 -10.84
C ALA A 69 39.56 -10.97 -10.21
N PRO A 70 38.82 -12.03 -9.81
CA PRO A 70 37.42 -11.93 -9.44
C PRO A 70 37.20 -11.04 -8.22
N LEU A 71 38.06 -11.15 -7.20
CA LEU A 71 37.96 -10.31 -6.01
C LEU A 71 38.10 -8.82 -6.33
N ALA A 72 39.02 -8.47 -7.23
CA ALA A 72 39.20 -7.08 -7.66
C ALA A 72 38.00 -6.61 -8.51
N PHE A 73 37.44 -7.48 -9.35
CA PHE A 73 36.23 -7.21 -10.11
C PHE A 73 35.03 -6.92 -9.18
N TYR A 74 34.75 -7.81 -8.22
CA TYR A 74 33.66 -7.63 -7.26
C TYR A 74 33.89 -6.41 -6.35
N ALA A 75 35.13 -6.15 -5.92
CA ALA A 75 35.44 -4.96 -5.13
C ALA A 75 35.21 -3.65 -5.90
N ARG A 76 35.50 -3.62 -7.22
CA ARG A 76 35.18 -2.47 -8.09
C ARG A 76 33.67 -2.30 -8.25
N ARG A 77 32.91 -3.39 -8.40
CA ARG A 77 31.44 -3.34 -8.48
C ARG A 77 30.80 -2.91 -7.18
N ALA A 78 31.21 -3.50 -6.06
CA ALA A 78 30.72 -3.16 -4.73
C ALA A 78 30.88 -1.66 -4.44
N ARG A 79 32.04 -1.07 -4.73
CA ARG A 79 32.29 0.37 -4.60
C ARG A 79 31.42 1.25 -5.50
N ARG A 80 30.96 0.72 -6.63
CA ARG A 80 30.11 1.43 -7.57
C ARG A 80 28.63 1.39 -7.19
N LEU A 81 28.15 0.27 -6.66
CA LEU A 81 26.71 -0.01 -6.53
C LEU A 81 26.21 0.11 -5.08
N LEU A 82 26.88 -0.58 -4.15
CA LEU A 82 26.39 -0.72 -2.76
C LEU A 82 26.17 0.62 -2.03
N PRO A 83 27.04 1.65 -2.15
CA PRO A 83 26.86 2.88 -1.40
C PRO A 83 25.52 3.59 -1.69
N ALA A 84 25.16 3.74 -2.97
CA ALA A 84 23.92 4.40 -3.35
C ALA A 84 22.69 3.51 -3.08
N LEU A 85 22.80 2.19 -3.33
CA LEU A 85 21.75 1.23 -3.00
C LEU A 85 21.39 1.32 -1.51
N PHE A 86 22.38 1.20 -0.64
CA PHE A 86 22.12 1.18 0.79
C PHE A 86 21.66 2.54 1.33
N MET A 87 22.15 3.66 0.77
CA MET A 87 21.62 4.98 1.09
C MET A 87 20.13 5.08 0.75
N MET A 88 19.74 4.60 -0.44
CA MET A 88 18.35 4.60 -0.88
C MET A 88 17.48 3.71 0.03
N VAL A 89 17.91 2.48 0.31
CA VAL A 89 17.18 1.55 1.20
C VAL A 89 16.98 2.16 2.60
N ALA A 90 18.02 2.77 3.16
CA ALA A 90 17.94 3.46 4.45
C ALA A 90 16.92 4.61 4.42
N ALA A 91 16.98 5.46 3.40
CA ALA A 91 16.05 6.58 3.24
C ALA A 91 14.61 6.11 3.03
N ALA A 92 14.39 5.09 2.18
CA ALA A 92 13.08 4.50 1.94
C ALA A 92 12.49 3.91 3.24
N THR A 93 13.32 3.28 4.07
CA THR A 93 12.91 2.73 5.37
C THR A 93 12.52 3.83 6.36
N ILE A 94 13.35 4.86 6.49
CA ILE A 94 13.04 6.02 7.35
C ILE A 94 11.73 6.68 6.91
N LEU A 95 11.55 6.86 5.60
CA LEU A 95 10.33 7.46 5.05
C LEU A 95 9.11 6.57 5.28
N ALA A 96 9.25 5.24 5.16
CA ALA A 96 8.18 4.30 5.48
C ALA A 96 7.74 4.37 6.95
N CYS A 97 8.70 4.55 7.88
CA CYS A 97 8.38 4.68 9.30
C CYS A 97 7.47 5.88 9.62
N VAL A 98 7.58 6.96 8.84
CA VAL A 98 6.82 8.19 9.06
C VAL A 98 5.54 8.24 8.23
N ALA A 99 5.59 7.77 6.98
CA ALA A 99 4.54 8.00 5.99
C ALA A 99 3.81 6.73 5.52
N ALA A 100 4.32 5.54 5.83
CA ALA A 100 3.72 4.26 5.43
C ALA A 100 3.95 3.13 6.45
N PRO A 101 3.45 3.25 7.70
CA PRO A 101 3.68 2.22 8.73
C PRO A 101 3.13 0.84 8.33
N ASP A 102 2.08 0.81 7.50
CA ASP A 102 1.47 -0.37 6.91
C ASP A 102 2.42 -1.14 5.95
N ALA A 103 3.41 -0.46 5.37
CA ALA A 103 4.41 -1.07 4.49
C ALA A 103 5.58 -1.72 5.24
N LEU A 104 5.75 -1.45 6.54
CA LEU A 104 6.94 -1.84 7.30
C LEU A 104 7.10 -3.34 7.50
N GLY A 105 6.00 -4.08 7.68
CA GLY A 105 6.05 -5.54 7.87
C GLY A 105 6.69 -6.26 6.69
N ARG A 106 6.35 -5.84 5.46
CA ARG A 106 6.94 -6.37 4.21
C ARG A 106 8.35 -5.87 3.96
N LEU A 107 8.64 -4.63 4.37
CA LEU A 107 9.93 -3.99 4.11
C LEU A 107 11.13 -4.73 4.72
N ARG A 108 10.93 -5.46 5.83
CA ARG A 108 11.98 -6.25 6.48
C ARG A 108 12.56 -7.29 5.52
N ASP A 109 11.68 -8.14 5.00
CA ASP A 109 12.09 -9.28 4.18
C ASP A 109 12.60 -8.80 2.82
N ASP A 110 11.96 -7.76 2.26
CA ASP A 110 12.42 -7.06 1.05
C ASP A 110 13.84 -6.51 1.22
N THR A 111 14.15 -5.91 2.37
CA THR A 111 15.47 -5.33 2.65
C THR A 111 16.54 -6.40 2.71
N PHE A 112 16.25 -7.53 3.37
CA PHE A 112 17.19 -8.65 3.45
C PHE A 112 17.43 -9.27 2.07
N ALA A 113 16.35 -9.50 1.31
CA ALA A 113 16.45 -9.99 -0.07
C ALA A 113 17.22 -9.01 -0.96
N SER A 114 17.06 -7.69 -0.76
CA SER A 114 17.77 -6.65 -1.49
C SER A 114 19.26 -6.65 -1.20
N ALA A 115 19.66 -6.82 0.06
CA ALA A 115 21.06 -6.88 0.45
C ALA A 115 21.80 -8.10 -0.12
N LEU A 116 21.09 -9.20 -0.34
CA LEU A 116 21.62 -10.44 -0.92
C LEU A 116 21.45 -10.55 -2.44
N PHE A 117 20.84 -9.55 -3.10
CA PHE A 117 20.47 -9.62 -4.52
C PHE A 117 19.59 -10.84 -4.88
N LEU A 118 18.58 -11.09 -4.03
CA LEU A 118 17.60 -12.18 -4.16
C LEU A 118 16.15 -11.69 -4.25
N THR A 119 15.92 -10.39 -4.45
CA THR A 119 14.58 -9.78 -4.50
C THR A 119 13.67 -10.40 -5.56
N ASN A 120 14.21 -10.76 -6.72
CA ASN A 120 13.42 -11.37 -7.78
C ASN A 120 12.85 -12.74 -7.36
N TRP A 121 13.66 -13.61 -6.74
CA TRP A 121 13.21 -14.90 -6.21
C TRP A 121 12.34 -14.75 -4.96
N HIS A 122 12.61 -13.74 -4.14
CA HIS A 122 11.77 -13.39 -3.00
C HIS A 122 10.34 -13.04 -3.43
N PHE A 123 10.18 -12.18 -4.44
CA PHE A 123 8.86 -11.82 -4.96
C PHE A 123 8.15 -12.98 -5.65
N ILE A 124 8.89 -13.87 -6.32
CA ILE A 124 8.34 -15.12 -6.86
C ILE A 124 7.78 -16.00 -5.72
N ALA A 125 8.55 -16.18 -4.65
CA ALA A 125 8.16 -17.01 -3.51
C ALA A 125 6.95 -16.44 -2.76
N GLN A 126 6.84 -15.12 -2.68
CA GLN A 126 5.69 -14.41 -2.11
C GLN A 126 4.49 -14.31 -3.07
N GLN A 127 4.59 -14.84 -4.29
CA GLN A 127 3.56 -14.70 -5.33
C GLN A 127 3.16 -13.23 -5.55
N THR A 128 4.14 -12.33 -5.49
CA THR A 128 3.89 -10.90 -5.71
C THR A 128 3.69 -10.64 -7.19
N THR A 129 2.55 -10.06 -7.55
CA THR A 129 2.26 -9.71 -8.95
C THR A 129 2.98 -8.41 -9.33
N TYR A 130 3.77 -8.42 -10.41
CA TYR A 130 4.59 -7.25 -10.80
C TYR A 130 3.75 -6.12 -11.39
N PHE A 131 2.95 -6.44 -12.41
CA PHE A 131 2.19 -5.44 -13.17
C PHE A 131 0.91 -4.99 -12.46
N GLU A 132 0.43 -5.77 -11.49
CA GLU A 132 -0.92 -5.65 -10.97
C GLU A 132 -0.96 -5.83 -9.46
N PHE A 133 -0.97 -4.72 -8.73
CA PHE A 133 -1.01 -4.74 -7.27
C PHE A 133 -2.12 -3.83 -6.74
N THR A 134 -2.87 -4.35 -5.77
CA THR A 134 -3.88 -3.61 -5.01
C THR A 134 -3.21 -2.83 -3.87
N GLY A 135 -3.18 -1.51 -3.97
CA GLY A 135 -2.61 -0.63 -2.93
C GLY A 135 -1.19 -0.15 -3.25
N ARG A 136 -0.38 0.06 -2.20
CA ARG A 136 1.04 0.47 -2.34
C ARG A 136 1.91 -0.77 -2.59
N GLN A 137 2.55 -0.79 -3.77
CA GLN A 137 3.52 -1.81 -4.16
C GLN A 137 4.69 -1.91 -3.15
N PRO A 138 5.41 -3.04 -3.11
CA PRO A 138 6.63 -3.15 -2.30
C PRO A 138 7.62 -2.02 -2.61
N LEU A 139 8.11 -1.36 -1.55
CA LEU A 139 8.96 -0.17 -1.68
C LEU A 139 10.28 -0.45 -2.40
N LEU A 140 10.74 -1.69 -2.36
CA LEU A 140 11.99 -2.15 -2.95
C LEU A 140 11.77 -3.02 -4.19
N GLN A 141 10.56 -3.05 -4.75
CA GLN A 141 10.20 -3.95 -5.85
C GLN A 141 11.14 -3.83 -7.05
N HIS A 142 11.39 -2.60 -7.53
CA HIS A 142 12.29 -2.31 -8.65
C HIS A 142 13.70 -2.92 -8.54
N LEU A 143 14.14 -3.34 -7.34
CA LEU A 143 15.44 -3.99 -7.16
C LEU A 143 15.49 -5.43 -7.70
N TRP A 144 14.36 -6.00 -8.14
CA TRP A 144 14.32 -7.32 -8.80
C TRP A 144 15.27 -7.40 -10.00
N SER A 145 15.34 -6.33 -10.80
CA SER A 145 16.16 -6.29 -12.01
C SER A 145 17.65 -6.25 -11.66
N LEU A 146 18.01 -5.46 -10.64
CA LEU A 146 19.37 -5.37 -10.13
C LEU A 146 19.82 -6.71 -9.54
N ALA A 147 18.92 -7.46 -8.89
CA ALA A 147 19.23 -8.80 -8.42
C ALA A 147 19.63 -9.74 -9.58
N ILE A 148 18.90 -9.71 -10.70
CA ILE A 148 19.25 -10.49 -11.90
C ILE A 148 20.62 -10.07 -12.46
N GLU A 149 20.90 -8.76 -12.54
CA GLU A 149 22.22 -8.28 -13.02
C GLU A 149 23.36 -8.77 -12.12
N GLU A 150 23.22 -8.66 -10.80
CA GLU A 150 24.28 -9.07 -9.86
C GLU A 150 24.46 -10.59 -9.82
N GLN A 151 23.39 -11.38 -9.96
CA GLN A 151 23.50 -12.84 -10.12
C GLN A 151 24.29 -13.20 -11.38
N PHE A 152 24.06 -12.49 -12.49
CA PHE A 152 24.86 -12.63 -13.69
C PHE A 152 26.32 -12.22 -13.43
N TYR A 153 26.57 -11.08 -12.77
CA TYR A 153 27.94 -10.64 -12.46
C TYR A 153 28.68 -11.57 -11.52
N LEU A 154 27.97 -12.27 -10.63
CA LEU A 154 28.55 -13.27 -9.74
C LEU A 154 29.08 -14.46 -10.53
N LEU A 155 28.30 -15.02 -11.45
CA LEU A 155 28.67 -16.24 -12.18
C LEU A 155 29.53 -15.98 -13.42
N TRP A 156 29.28 -14.87 -14.12
CA TRP A 156 29.83 -14.64 -15.46
C TRP A 156 31.37 -14.54 -15.55
N PRO A 157 32.10 -13.93 -14.59
CA PRO A 157 33.56 -13.93 -14.61
C PRO A 157 34.19 -15.32 -14.69
N LEU A 158 33.58 -16.31 -14.01
CA LEU A 158 34.04 -17.70 -14.02
C LEU A 158 33.75 -18.36 -15.38
N VAL A 159 32.58 -18.09 -15.95
CA VAL A 159 32.19 -18.58 -17.29
C VAL A 159 33.14 -18.03 -18.36
N VAL A 160 33.37 -16.71 -18.38
CA VAL A 160 34.30 -16.08 -19.33
C VAL A 160 35.70 -16.68 -19.19
N LEU A 161 36.20 -16.82 -17.96
CA LEU A 161 37.51 -17.39 -17.71
C LEU A 161 37.62 -18.85 -18.20
N GLY A 162 36.60 -19.67 -17.96
CA GLY A 162 36.56 -21.06 -18.43
C GLY A 162 36.56 -21.16 -19.95
N PHE A 163 35.67 -20.43 -20.63
CA PHE A 163 35.59 -20.46 -22.09
C PHE A 163 36.82 -19.89 -22.76
N LEU A 164 37.39 -18.78 -22.26
CA LEU A 164 38.58 -18.19 -22.87
C LEU A 164 39.83 -19.09 -22.76
N ARG A 165 39.89 -20.00 -21.78
CA ARG A 165 40.99 -20.97 -21.66
C ARG A 165 40.85 -22.19 -22.56
N VAL A 166 39.62 -22.61 -22.87
CA VAL A 166 39.36 -23.88 -23.58
C VAL A 166 38.92 -23.64 -25.03
N GLY A 167 37.93 -22.78 -25.26
CA GLY A 167 37.30 -22.57 -26.57
C GLY A 167 37.50 -21.18 -27.17
N GLY A 168 38.12 -20.25 -26.43
CA GLY A 168 38.31 -18.87 -26.84
C GLY A 168 37.02 -18.05 -26.89
N ARG A 169 37.14 -16.78 -27.30
CA ARG A 169 36.02 -15.82 -27.30
C ARG A 169 34.88 -16.21 -28.25
N ILE A 170 35.17 -16.91 -29.34
CA ILE A 170 34.15 -17.32 -30.31
C ILE A 170 33.24 -18.39 -29.73
N ALA A 171 33.82 -19.38 -29.03
CA ALA A 171 33.02 -20.39 -28.32
C ALA A 171 32.16 -19.74 -27.22
N LEU A 172 32.71 -18.78 -26.46
CA LEU A 172 31.93 -17.97 -25.50
C LEU A 172 30.74 -17.27 -26.17
N GLY A 173 30.95 -16.65 -27.33
CA GLY A 173 29.91 -15.97 -28.09
C GLY A 173 28.79 -16.92 -28.54
N TYR A 174 29.14 -18.09 -29.09
CA TYR A 174 28.14 -19.10 -29.46
C TYR A 174 27.41 -19.68 -28.24
N ALA A 175 28.11 -19.95 -27.14
CA ALA A 175 27.49 -20.41 -25.90
C ALA A 175 26.49 -19.37 -25.37
N ALA A 176 26.85 -18.09 -25.39
CA ALA A 176 25.95 -17.01 -25.01
C ALA A 176 24.72 -16.93 -25.92
N ILE A 177 24.87 -17.11 -27.24
CA ILE A 177 23.73 -17.17 -28.19
C ILE A 177 22.81 -18.35 -27.87
N VAL A 178 23.36 -19.55 -27.67
CA VAL A 178 22.58 -20.76 -27.38
C VAL A 178 21.79 -20.57 -26.08
N LEU A 179 22.44 -20.06 -25.03
CA LEU A 179 21.79 -19.78 -23.75
C LEU A 179 20.75 -18.66 -23.86
N ALA A 180 21.00 -17.63 -24.68
CA ALA A 180 20.05 -16.55 -24.95
C ALA A 180 18.78 -17.09 -25.60
N ILE A 181 18.93 -17.93 -26.65
CA ILE A 181 17.81 -18.59 -27.32
C ILE A 181 17.09 -19.53 -26.36
N ALA A 182 17.81 -20.32 -25.57
CA ALA A 182 17.22 -21.20 -24.56
C ALA A 182 16.39 -20.42 -23.52
N SER A 183 16.89 -19.28 -23.05
CA SER A 183 16.17 -18.39 -22.12
C SER A 183 14.90 -17.82 -22.74
N ALA A 184 14.94 -17.38 -24.00
CA ALA A 184 13.76 -16.88 -24.73
C ALA A 184 12.71 -17.99 -24.97
N LEU A 185 13.15 -19.17 -25.42
CA LEU A 185 12.26 -20.33 -25.60
C LEU A 185 11.67 -20.78 -24.26
N TRP A 186 12.46 -20.74 -23.19
CA TRP A 186 11.97 -21.05 -21.84
C TRP A 186 10.94 -20.03 -21.37
N MET A 187 11.17 -18.73 -21.60
CA MET A 187 10.19 -17.68 -21.32
C MET A 187 8.88 -17.92 -22.07
N HIS A 188 8.95 -18.20 -23.37
CA HIS A 188 7.77 -18.48 -24.20
C HIS A 188 7.00 -19.70 -23.68
N THR A 189 7.69 -20.83 -23.49
CA THR A 189 7.05 -22.08 -23.06
C THR A 189 6.44 -21.97 -21.67
N LEU A 190 7.14 -21.36 -20.71
CA LEU A 190 6.62 -21.18 -19.35
C LEU A 190 5.43 -20.21 -19.33
N ALA A 191 5.47 -19.12 -20.11
CA ALA A 191 4.33 -18.20 -20.23
C ALA A 191 3.09 -18.91 -20.81
N THR A 192 3.26 -19.70 -21.86
CA THR A 192 2.15 -20.47 -22.46
C THR A 192 1.62 -21.53 -21.49
N GLN A 193 2.48 -22.24 -20.75
CA GLN A 193 2.04 -23.20 -19.72
C GLN A 193 1.25 -22.53 -18.60
N LEU A 194 1.57 -21.29 -18.25
CA LEU A 194 0.84 -20.48 -17.27
C LEU A 194 -0.43 -19.83 -17.84
N GLY A 195 -0.80 -20.12 -19.10
CA GLY A 195 -2.04 -19.66 -19.71
C GLY A 195 -1.98 -18.28 -20.37
N TYR A 196 -0.79 -17.74 -20.62
CA TYR A 196 -0.63 -16.49 -21.37
C TYR A 196 -1.08 -16.65 -22.83
N PRO A 197 -1.80 -15.66 -23.44
CA PRO A 197 -2.17 -14.35 -22.92
C PRO A 197 -3.55 -14.31 -22.23
N GLU A 198 -4.22 -15.45 -22.07
CA GLU A 198 -5.57 -15.49 -21.51
C GLU A 198 -5.56 -15.26 -19.99
N ARG A 199 -4.52 -15.72 -19.28
CA ARG A 199 -4.25 -15.44 -17.86
C ARG A 199 -3.27 -14.29 -17.72
N VAL A 200 -3.48 -13.48 -16.68
CA VAL A 200 -2.85 -12.17 -16.58
C VAL A 200 -1.67 -12.16 -15.58
N ASP A 201 -1.65 -13.01 -14.54
CA ASP A 201 -0.45 -13.16 -13.68
C ASP A 201 0.59 -14.14 -14.25
N VAL A 202 1.65 -13.57 -14.83
CA VAL A 202 2.85 -14.26 -15.31
C VAL A 202 4.13 -13.79 -14.59
N SER A 203 4.00 -13.34 -13.34
CA SER A 203 5.10 -12.70 -12.59
C SER A 203 6.30 -13.61 -12.35
N ARG A 204 6.11 -14.94 -12.28
CA ARG A 204 7.22 -15.92 -12.26
C ARG A 204 8.07 -15.86 -13.53
N VAL A 205 7.44 -15.67 -14.69
CA VAL A 205 8.14 -15.54 -15.97
C VAL A 205 8.87 -14.20 -16.03
N TYR A 206 8.25 -13.15 -15.46
CA TYR A 206 8.82 -11.82 -15.46
C TYR A 206 10.03 -11.66 -14.51
N PHE A 207 9.94 -12.17 -13.28
CA PHE A 207 11.03 -12.07 -12.30
C PHE A 207 12.12 -13.15 -12.43
N GLY A 208 11.88 -14.20 -13.22
CA GLY A 208 12.79 -15.33 -13.33
C GLY A 208 14.13 -14.96 -13.97
N THR A 209 15.24 -15.19 -13.27
CA THR A 209 16.58 -15.02 -13.84
C THR A 209 16.77 -15.92 -15.07
N ASP A 210 16.21 -17.12 -15.03
CA ASP A 210 16.22 -18.12 -16.10
C ASP A 210 15.48 -17.67 -17.35
N THR A 211 14.34 -17.00 -17.18
CA THR A 211 13.50 -16.51 -18.28
C THR A 211 13.92 -15.14 -18.78
N HIS A 212 14.56 -14.29 -17.97
CA HIS A 212 15.02 -12.94 -18.36
C HIS A 212 16.52 -12.82 -18.68
N ALA A 213 17.29 -13.91 -18.65
CA ALA A 213 18.71 -13.88 -18.98
C ALA A 213 19.03 -13.50 -20.45
N LEU A 214 18.06 -13.64 -21.36
CA LEU A 214 18.19 -13.32 -22.79
C LEU A 214 18.92 -12.01 -23.07
N GLY A 215 18.51 -10.89 -22.46
CA GLY A 215 19.10 -9.58 -22.73
C GLY A 215 20.58 -9.53 -22.36
N LEU A 216 20.93 -9.98 -21.15
CA LEU A 216 22.31 -10.08 -20.66
C LEU A 216 23.17 -10.96 -21.57
N LEU A 217 22.65 -12.12 -21.99
CA LEU A 217 23.35 -13.07 -22.84
C LEU A 217 23.51 -12.57 -24.28
N ALA A 218 22.52 -11.86 -24.82
CA ALA A 218 22.59 -11.22 -26.14
C ALA A 218 23.68 -10.13 -26.16
N GLY A 219 23.75 -9.30 -25.12
CA GLY A 219 24.82 -8.34 -24.94
C GLY A 219 26.20 -9.01 -24.80
N ALA A 220 26.28 -10.09 -24.05
CA ALA A 220 27.50 -10.86 -23.87
C ALA A 220 28.00 -11.51 -25.17
N ALA A 221 27.09 -12.08 -25.96
CA ALA A 221 27.37 -12.60 -27.29
C ALA A 221 27.93 -11.49 -28.19
N LEU A 222 27.27 -10.32 -28.22
CA LEU A 222 27.75 -9.17 -28.98
C LEU A 222 29.18 -8.78 -28.57
N ALA A 223 29.49 -8.72 -27.28
CA ALA A 223 30.82 -8.38 -26.80
C ALA A 223 31.90 -9.37 -27.29
N ALA A 224 31.59 -10.67 -27.31
CA ALA A 224 32.49 -11.70 -27.78
C ALA A 224 32.83 -11.57 -29.29
N PHE A 225 31.89 -11.06 -30.08
CA PHE A 225 32.08 -10.81 -31.52
C PHE A 225 32.48 -9.37 -31.85
N ALA A 226 32.43 -8.44 -30.90
CA ALA A 226 32.59 -7.00 -31.14
C ALA A 226 33.92 -6.63 -31.81
N ARG A 227 35.02 -7.33 -31.51
CA ARG A 227 36.31 -7.10 -32.17
C ARG A 227 36.28 -7.36 -33.68
N ARG A 228 35.48 -8.34 -34.14
CA ARG A 228 35.27 -8.53 -35.59
C ARG A 228 34.52 -7.37 -36.21
N ILE A 229 33.70 -6.64 -35.44
CA ILE A 229 32.97 -5.47 -35.92
C ILE A 229 33.87 -4.23 -35.93
N THR A 230 34.75 -4.05 -34.93
CA THR A 230 35.60 -2.86 -34.83
C THR A 230 36.88 -2.92 -35.65
N ASP A 231 37.38 -4.12 -35.93
CA ASP A 231 38.67 -4.33 -36.59
C ASP A 231 38.52 -4.58 -38.12
N ASP A 232 37.29 -4.74 -38.63
CA ASP A 232 37.03 -4.98 -40.05
C ASP A 232 37.15 -3.70 -40.89
N ALA A 233 37.98 -3.75 -41.93
CA ALA A 233 38.22 -2.63 -42.84
C ALA A 233 36.97 -2.27 -43.67
N VAL A 234 36.10 -3.24 -43.98
CA VAL A 234 34.87 -3.04 -44.76
C VAL A 234 33.88 -2.16 -44.00
N LEU A 235 33.85 -2.28 -42.67
CA LEU A 235 32.95 -1.53 -41.79
C LEU A 235 33.37 -0.07 -41.56
N ARG A 236 34.51 0.36 -42.13
CA ARG A 236 35.03 1.74 -42.10
C ARG A 236 34.69 2.56 -43.34
N THR A 237 34.00 1.97 -44.31
CA THR A 237 33.60 2.65 -45.54
C THR A 237 32.43 3.62 -45.31
N ARG A 238 32.31 4.67 -46.16
CA ARG A 238 31.16 5.60 -46.09
C ARG A 238 29.81 4.88 -46.26
N LEU A 239 29.76 3.84 -47.08
CA LEU A 239 28.57 3.01 -47.26
C LEU A 239 28.22 2.26 -45.98
N ALA A 240 29.22 1.66 -45.31
CA ALA A 240 29.01 1.00 -44.03
C ALA A 240 28.57 1.99 -42.93
N HIS A 241 29.08 3.22 -42.92
CA HIS A 241 28.61 4.27 -41.99
C HIS A 241 27.17 4.67 -42.26
N ALA A 242 26.78 4.85 -43.53
CA ALA A 242 25.40 5.15 -43.91
C ALA A 242 24.44 4.00 -43.57
N ALA A 243 24.87 2.75 -43.82
CA ALA A 243 24.12 1.56 -43.45
C ALA A 243 23.97 1.43 -41.93
N GLY A 244 25.05 1.63 -41.17
CA GLY A 244 25.04 1.60 -39.71
C GLY A 244 24.18 2.70 -39.09
N PHE A 245 24.23 3.92 -39.63
CA PHE A 245 23.36 5.02 -39.20
C PHE A 245 21.88 4.72 -39.49
N THR A 246 21.57 4.21 -40.69
CA THR A 246 20.20 3.82 -41.07
C THR A 246 19.69 2.68 -40.19
N ALA A 247 20.50 1.64 -39.97
CA ALA A 247 20.16 0.52 -39.10
C ALA A 247 19.97 0.96 -37.64
N GLY A 248 20.86 1.81 -37.12
CA GLY A 248 20.76 2.38 -35.78
C GLY A 248 19.50 3.24 -35.61
N SER A 249 19.17 4.07 -36.60
CA SER A 249 17.95 4.89 -36.61
C SER A 249 16.69 4.03 -36.68
N GLY A 250 16.70 2.98 -37.50
CA GLY A 250 15.63 1.99 -37.57
C GLY A 250 15.44 1.24 -36.24
N ALA A 251 16.53 0.81 -35.61
CA ALA A 251 16.49 0.15 -34.30
C ALA A 251 16.02 1.10 -33.19
N LEU A 252 16.37 2.39 -33.25
CA LEU A 252 15.89 3.41 -32.31
C LEU A 252 14.39 3.63 -32.47
N LEU A 253 13.91 3.81 -33.70
CA LEU A 253 12.47 3.95 -34.00
C LEU A 253 11.69 2.69 -33.59
N ALA A 254 12.23 1.49 -33.85
CA ALA A 254 11.64 0.24 -33.40
C ALA A 254 11.57 0.19 -31.87
N THR A 255 12.64 0.55 -31.16
CA THR A 255 12.67 0.61 -29.68
C THR A 255 11.62 1.59 -29.14
N LEU A 256 11.53 2.80 -29.71
CA LEU A 256 10.52 3.78 -29.34
C LEU A 256 9.11 3.28 -29.64
N GLY A 257 8.92 2.58 -30.76
CA GLY A 257 7.66 1.91 -31.10
C GLY A 257 7.27 0.83 -30.10
N LEU A 258 8.22 -0.01 -29.67
CA LEU A 258 8.00 -0.99 -28.60
C LEU A 258 7.62 -0.30 -27.29
N PHE A 259 8.34 0.76 -26.89
CA PHE A 259 8.01 1.54 -25.69
C PHE A 259 6.63 2.18 -25.74
N ALA A 260 6.17 2.58 -26.93
CA ALA A 260 4.87 3.21 -27.09
C ALA A 260 3.70 2.21 -27.14
N THR A 261 3.92 1.03 -27.73
CA THR A 261 2.82 0.13 -28.12
C THR A 261 2.75 -1.17 -27.35
N LEU A 262 3.88 -1.67 -26.80
CA LEU A 262 3.96 -3.00 -26.21
C LEU A 262 3.68 -3.00 -24.71
N GLY A 263 2.40 -2.96 -24.33
CA GLY A 263 1.99 -3.08 -22.93
C GLY A 263 2.10 -4.51 -22.38
N GLU A 264 1.96 -4.67 -21.07
CA GLU A 264 2.05 -5.98 -20.38
C GLU A 264 1.06 -7.04 -20.90
N ASN A 265 -0.09 -6.62 -21.44
CA ASN A 265 -1.15 -7.51 -21.94
C ASN A 265 -1.06 -7.77 -23.45
N SER A 266 -0.02 -7.30 -24.11
CA SER A 266 0.15 -7.53 -25.54
C SER A 266 0.47 -9.01 -25.78
N GLY A 267 -0.44 -9.75 -26.43
CA GLY A 267 -0.34 -11.22 -26.54
C GLY A 267 0.95 -11.80 -27.18
N TRP A 268 1.79 -10.96 -27.78
CA TRP A 268 3.09 -11.35 -28.32
C TRP A 268 4.31 -10.92 -27.48
N LEU A 269 4.11 -10.28 -26.32
CA LEU A 269 5.18 -9.81 -25.42
C LEU A 269 6.12 -10.94 -24.97
N TYR A 270 5.59 -11.97 -24.29
CA TYR A 270 6.40 -13.09 -23.81
C TYR A 270 6.88 -14.03 -24.93
N PRO A 271 6.08 -14.29 -25.99
CA PRO A 271 6.56 -15.08 -27.12
C PRO A 271 7.72 -14.42 -27.91
N TYR A 272 7.63 -13.12 -28.19
CA TYR A 272 8.54 -12.46 -29.14
C TYR A 272 8.99 -11.05 -28.72
N GLY A 273 8.24 -10.37 -27.86
CA GLY A 273 8.48 -8.98 -27.45
C GLY A 273 9.82 -8.74 -26.78
N PHE A 274 10.16 -9.53 -25.74
CA PHE A 274 11.46 -9.43 -25.07
C PHE A 274 12.63 -9.76 -26.02
N ALA A 275 12.44 -10.71 -26.93
CA ALA A 275 13.43 -11.03 -27.97
C ALA A 275 13.61 -9.90 -28.98
N ALA A 276 12.52 -9.26 -29.40
CA ALA A 276 12.57 -8.07 -30.26
C ALA A 276 13.29 -6.90 -29.55
N ALA A 277 13.00 -6.67 -28.26
CA ALA A 277 13.66 -5.65 -27.45
C ALA A 277 15.18 -5.92 -27.31
N ALA A 278 15.56 -7.16 -27.01
CA ALA A 278 16.97 -7.57 -26.92
C ALA A 278 17.70 -7.37 -28.26
N LEU A 279 17.07 -7.76 -29.38
CA LEU A 279 17.62 -7.55 -30.71
C LEU A 279 17.80 -6.06 -31.04
N CYS A 280 16.81 -5.23 -30.74
CA CYS A 280 16.92 -3.78 -30.90
C CYS A 280 18.07 -3.21 -30.07
N GLY A 281 18.22 -3.65 -28.82
CA GLY A 281 19.35 -3.28 -27.96
C GLY A 281 20.70 -3.66 -28.57
N VAL A 282 20.84 -4.87 -29.11
CA VAL A 282 22.05 -5.32 -29.81
C VAL A 282 22.36 -4.43 -31.02
N LEU A 283 21.36 -4.16 -31.87
CA LEU A 283 21.53 -3.32 -33.06
C LEU A 283 21.90 -1.87 -32.71
N LEU A 284 21.31 -1.32 -31.64
CA LEU A 284 21.65 0.00 -31.11
C LEU A 284 23.10 0.07 -30.63
N ILE A 285 23.57 -0.95 -29.90
CA ILE A 285 24.96 -1.02 -29.45
C ILE A 285 25.90 -1.13 -30.66
N VAL A 286 25.60 -2.00 -31.63
CA VAL A 286 26.40 -2.15 -32.87
C VAL A 286 26.54 -0.81 -33.59
N ALA A 287 25.46 -0.06 -33.76
CA ALA A 287 25.49 1.26 -34.40
C ALA A 287 26.30 2.29 -33.59
N CYS A 288 26.29 2.21 -32.26
CA CYS A 288 27.07 3.11 -31.39
C CYS A 288 28.57 2.82 -31.43
N ILE A 289 28.98 1.55 -31.49
CA ILE A 289 30.40 1.15 -31.43
C ILE A 289 31.09 1.09 -32.79
N GLN A 290 30.38 1.39 -33.88
CA GLN A 290 30.94 1.37 -35.22
C GLN A 290 32.10 2.38 -35.35
N PRO A 291 33.31 1.96 -35.78
CA PRO A 291 34.44 2.86 -35.91
C PRO A 291 34.18 3.97 -36.93
N GLY A 292 34.27 5.23 -36.48
CA GLY A 292 34.03 6.41 -37.33
C GLY A 292 32.57 6.68 -37.68
N GLY A 293 31.62 5.91 -37.13
CA GLY A 293 30.19 6.15 -37.31
C GLY A 293 29.69 7.37 -36.52
N SER A 294 28.66 8.04 -37.03
CA SER A 294 28.08 9.25 -36.42
C SER A 294 26.90 8.95 -35.47
N PHE A 295 26.34 7.73 -35.49
CA PHE A 295 25.16 7.40 -34.69
C PHE A 295 25.41 7.53 -33.18
N GLY A 296 26.55 7.03 -32.69
CA GLY A 296 26.94 7.18 -31.29
C GLY A 296 27.07 8.65 -30.84
N ALA A 297 27.42 9.57 -31.75
CA ALA A 297 27.53 10.99 -31.45
C ALA A 297 26.17 11.65 -31.22
N LEU A 298 25.11 11.20 -31.92
CA LEU A 298 23.73 11.65 -31.69
C LEU A 298 23.26 11.34 -30.26
N LEU A 299 23.65 10.17 -29.75
CA LEU A 299 23.31 9.73 -28.39
C LEU A 299 24.29 10.23 -27.33
N ASP A 300 25.39 10.88 -27.72
CA ASP A 300 26.38 11.43 -26.80
C ASP A 300 26.17 12.93 -26.51
N LEU A 301 25.00 13.49 -26.84
CA LEU A 301 24.61 14.84 -26.46
C LEU A 301 24.69 15.03 -24.94
N GLN A 302 25.11 16.22 -24.50
CA GLN A 302 25.37 16.50 -23.09
C GLN A 302 24.20 16.16 -22.14
N PRO A 303 22.91 16.46 -22.45
CA PRO A 303 21.81 16.09 -21.56
C PRO A 303 21.65 14.57 -21.43
N LEU A 304 21.72 13.83 -22.53
CA LEU A 304 21.63 12.38 -22.54
C LEU A 304 22.82 11.75 -21.82
N ARG A 305 24.02 12.26 -22.04
CA ARG A 305 25.22 11.85 -21.31
C ARG A 305 25.06 12.04 -19.80
N TRP A 306 24.59 13.22 -19.37
CA TRP A 306 24.42 13.53 -17.95
C TRP A 306 23.43 12.59 -17.26
N LEU A 307 22.30 12.30 -17.92
CA LEU A 307 21.30 11.32 -17.48
C LEU A 307 21.88 9.91 -17.45
N GLY A 308 22.60 9.52 -18.51
CA GLY A 308 23.20 8.20 -18.67
C GLY A 308 24.20 7.86 -17.56
N GLU A 309 25.09 8.80 -17.25
CA GLU A 309 26.07 8.67 -16.16
C GLU A 309 25.40 8.44 -14.80
N ARG A 310 24.21 9.02 -14.59
CA ARG A 310 23.44 8.97 -13.33
C ARG A 310 22.29 7.98 -13.36
N SER A 311 22.11 7.25 -14.45
CA SER A 311 21.01 6.30 -14.67
C SER A 311 20.81 5.32 -13.52
N TYR A 312 21.90 4.87 -12.88
CA TYR A 312 21.83 3.99 -11.72
C TYR A 312 21.14 4.66 -10.52
N GLY A 313 21.62 5.84 -10.09
CA GLY A 313 20.98 6.59 -9.01
C GLY A 313 19.55 7.00 -9.35
N ILE A 314 19.28 7.43 -10.59
CA ILE A 314 17.93 7.76 -11.05
C ILE A 314 17.01 6.53 -10.92
N TYR A 315 17.47 5.36 -11.37
CA TYR A 315 16.72 4.11 -11.25
C TYR A 315 16.50 3.68 -9.78
N LEU A 316 17.44 3.91 -8.88
CA LEU A 316 17.21 3.60 -7.46
C LEU A 316 16.18 4.51 -6.81
N TRP A 317 16.29 5.82 -7.03
CA TRP A 317 15.49 6.80 -6.29
C TRP A 317 14.08 7.00 -6.87
N HIS A 318 13.86 6.75 -8.16
CA HIS A 318 12.55 7.02 -8.78
C HIS A 318 11.41 6.24 -8.11
N TRP A 319 11.62 4.95 -7.81
CA TRP A 319 10.54 4.07 -7.39
C TRP A 319 9.99 4.42 -6.00
N PRO A 320 10.82 4.53 -4.94
CA PRO A 320 10.31 5.00 -3.64
C PRO A 320 9.62 6.36 -3.74
N ILE A 321 10.20 7.32 -4.49
CA ILE A 321 9.59 8.64 -4.68
C ILE A 321 8.20 8.51 -5.28
N TYR A 322 8.02 7.69 -6.31
CA TYR A 322 6.72 7.50 -6.96
C TYR A 322 5.69 6.86 -6.01
N LEU A 323 6.11 5.93 -5.15
CA LEU A 323 5.24 5.25 -4.19
C LEU A 323 4.79 6.11 -3.00
N PHE A 324 5.54 7.15 -2.64
CA PHE A 324 5.17 8.13 -1.61
C PHE A 324 4.45 9.37 -2.17
N THR A 325 4.34 9.49 -3.49
CA THR A 325 3.76 10.67 -4.16
C THR A 325 2.67 10.28 -5.15
N ARG A 326 1.86 9.26 -4.84
CA ARG A 326 0.81 8.75 -5.77
C ARG A 326 -0.21 9.86 -6.08
N PRO A 327 -0.50 10.17 -7.36
CA PRO A 327 -1.43 11.23 -7.70
C PRO A 327 -2.83 10.82 -7.25
N GLU A 328 -3.63 11.79 -6.82
CA GLU A 328 -4.99 11.61 -6.30
C GLU A 328 -5.12 10.79 -5.00
N ILE A 329 -4.02 10.19 -4.53
CA ILE A 329 -3.97 9.43 -3.27
C ILE A 329 -3.14 10.19 -2.23
N ASP A 330 -1.85 10.41 -2.52
CA ASP A 330 -0.92 11.10 -1.61
C ASP A 330 -0.78 12.58 -1.98
N LEU A 331 -0.97 12.93 -3.26
CA LEU A 331 -0.89 14.31 -3.78
C LEU A 331 -2.18 14.68 -4.52
N PRO A 332 -2.86 15.78 -4.17
CA PRO A 332 -4.01 16.29 -4.90
C PRO A 332 -3.57 17.04 -6.18
N LEU A 333 -2.83 16.36 -7.05
CA LEU A 333 -2.25 16.92 -8.28
C LEU A 333 -2.62 16.05 -9.48
N ASP A 334 -2.86 16.72 -10.61
CA ASP A 334 -3.01 16.08 -11.91
C ASP A 334 -1.73 15.34 -12.35
N PRO A 335 -1.81 14.41 -13.31
CA PRO A 335 -0.68 13.56 -13.72
C PRO A 335 0.58 14.32 -14.16
N TRP A 336 0.44 15.42 -14.91
CA TRP A 336 1.59 16.19 -15.43
C TRP A 336 2.33 16.99 -14.34
N PRO A 337 1.65 17.81 -13.51
CA PRO A 337 2.30 18.44 -12.35
C PRO A 337 2.92 17.42 -11.38
N ALA A 338 2.22 16.33 -11.08
CA ALA A 338 2.75 15.27 -10.23
C ALA A 338 4.03 14.65 -10.84
N PHE A 339 4.03 14.38 -12.15
CA PHE A 339 5.21 13.88 -12.86
C PHE A 339 6.38 14.87 -12.82
N ALA A 340 6.15 16.15 -13.07
CA ALA A 340 7.18 17.17 -13.02
C ALA A 340 7.85 17.25 -11.64
N LEU A 341 7.05 17.20 -10.57
CA LEU A 341 7.54 17.15 -9.20
C LEU A 341 8.38 15.89 -8.96
N ARG A 342 7.86 14.71 -9.32
CA ARG A 342 8.53 13.42 -9.14
C ARG A 342 9.86 13.33 -9.86
N ILE A 343 9.92 13.79 -11.11
CA ILE A 343 11.16 13.84 -11.90
C ILE A 343 12.15 14.81 -11.25
N SER A 344 11.69 15.99 -10.83
CA SER A 344 12.56 16.97 -10.17
C SER A 344 13.17 16.42 -8.87
N LEU A 345 12.36 15.74 -8.05
CA LEU A 345 12.82 15.07 -6.84
C LEU A 345 13.79 13.93 -7.15
N THR A 346 13.47 13.08 -8.13
CA THR A 346 14.31 11.94 -8.54
C THR A 346 15.66 12.43 -9.05
N LEU A 347 15.68 13.38 -9.98
CA LEU A 347 16.92 13.93 -10.54
C LEU A 347 17.73 14.69 -9.49
N GLY A 348 17.07 15.45 -8.61
CA GLY A 348 17.71 16.17 -7.52
C GLY A 348 18.39 15.22 -6.54
N VAL A 349 17.66 14.24 -6.01
CA VAL A 349 18.20 13.28 -5.03
C VAL A 349 19.27 12.39 -5.67
N ALA A 350 19.07 11.93 -6.91
CA ALA A 350 20.09 11.15 -7.63
C ALA A 350 21.36 11.98 -7.90
N ALA A 351 21.24 13.26 -8.25
CA ALA A 351 22.40 14.14 -8.44
C ALA A 351 23.16 14.40 -7.14
N LEU A 352 22.45 14.56 -6.02
CA LEU A 352 23.04 14.71 -4.69
C LEU A 352 23.73 13.41 -4.24
N SER A 353 23.06 12.26 -4.37
CA SER A 353 23.62 10.92 -4.13
C SER A 353 24.92 10.72 -4.93
N TYR A 354 24.87 11.02 -6.23
CA TYR A 354 26.01 10.88 -7.11
C TYR A 354 27.19 11.77 -6.67
N ARG A 355 26.92 13.05 -6.36
CA ARG A 355 27.96 14.01 -6.00
C ARG A 355 28.61 13.71 -4.65
N TYR A 356 27.81 13.34 -3.65
CA TYR A 356 28.27 13.26 -2.26
C TYR A 356 28.60 11.84 -1.78
N VAL A 357 28.11 10.81 -2.45
CA VAL A 357 28.33 9.41 -2.06
C VAL A 357 29.11 8.65 -3.14
N GLU A 358 28.62 8.64 -4.38
CA GLU A 358 29.19 7.79 -5.43
C GLU A 358 30.52 8.33 -5.96
N ALA A 359 30.56 9.59 -6.40
CA ALA A 359 31.74 10.20 -7.00
C ALA A 359 32.98 10.19 -6.08
N PRO A 360 32.87 10.45 -4.77
CA PRO A 360 34.02 10.34 -3.87
C PRO A 360 34.57 8.92 -3.72
N ILE A 361 33.70 7.91 -3.59
CA ILE A 361 34.10 6.50 -3.46
C ILE A 361 34.76 6.00 -4.75
N LEU A 362 34.33 6.53 -5.90
CA LEU A 362 34.90 6.24 -7.20
C LEU A 362 36.19 7.04 -7.50
N GLY A 363 36.64 7.91 -6.59
CA GLY A 363 37.84 8.74 -6.79
C GLY A 363 37.67 9.85 -7.82
N ARG A 364 36.43 10.28 -8.08
CA ARG A 364 36.04 11.27 -9.10
C ARG A 364 35.67 12.64 -8.50
N ALA A 365 35.82 12.82 -7.19
CA ALA A 365 35.42 14.05 -6.51
C ALA A 365 36.50 15.14 -6.61
N THR A 366 36.10 16.37 -6.94
CA THR A 366 36.98 17.54 -7.10
C THR A 366 36.99 18.49 -5.89
N THR A 367 36.19 18.25 -4.84
CA THR A 367 36.08 19.17 -3.68
C THR A 367 36.21 18.45 -2.32
N GLY A 368 37.02 19.05 -1.44
CA GLY A 368 37.39 18.50 -0.14
C GLY A 368 36.34 18.76 0.94
N ARG A 369 35.55 17.73 1.24
CA ARG A 369 34.98 17.33 2.56
C ARG A 369 33.90 16.31 2.25
N VAL A 370 34.31 15.05 2.22
CA VAL A 370 33.49 13.89 1.88
C VAL A 370 33.03 13.24 3.18
N LEU A 371 31.77 12.81 3.26
CA LEU A 371 31.33 11.86 4.29
C LEU A 371 32.15 10.58 4.12
N ALA A 372 33.10 10.33 5.03
CA ALA A 372 34.01 9.19 4.90
C ALA A 372 33.19 7.89 4.70
N PRO A 373 33.62 6.96 3.81
CA PRO A 373 32.87 5.74 3.46
C PRO A 373 32.40 4.91 4.67
N ARG A 374 33.16 4.95 5.77
CA ARG A 374 32.82 4.35 7.07
C ARG A 374 31.49 4.85 7.65
N TYR A 375 31.13 6.12 7.45
CA TYR A 375 29.90 6.70 7.97
C TYR A 375 28.68 6.29 7.13
N ALA A 376 28.83 6.09 5.82
CA ALA A 376 27.77 5.56 4.98
C ALA A 376 27.41 4.12 5.39
N ILE A 377 28.41 3.27 5.63
CA ILE A 377 28.19 1.90 6.13
C ILE A 377 27.54 1.93 7.52
N GLY A 378 27.98 2.81 8.42
CA GLY A 378 27.37 2.98 9.75
C GLY A 378 25.90 3.42 9.69
N LEU A 379 25.55 4.34 8.79
CA LEU A 379 24.16 4.80 8.59
C LEU A 379 23.25 3.69 8.10
N VAL A 380 23.78 2.79 7.27
CA VAL A 380 23.07 1.65 6.70
C VAL A 380 22.83 0.58 7.74
N VAL A 381 23.86 0.24 8.52
CA VAL A 381 23.71 -0.70 9.64
C VAL A 381 22.70 -0.16 10.66
N ALA A 382 22.74 1.14 10.95
CA ALA A 382 21.76 1.78 11.83
C ALA A 382 20.34 1.76 11.24
N ALA A 383 20.18 2.04 9.94
CA ALA A 383 18.87 2.00 9.30
C ALA A 383 18.29 0.58 9.24
N ILE A 384 19.12 -0.44 8.95
CA ILE A 384 18.73 -1.85 9.02
C ILE A 384 18.36 -2.22 10.45
N ALA A 385 19.15 -1.84 11.45
CA ALA A 385 18.84 -2.12 12.86
C ALA A 385 17.52 -1.48 13.30
N VAL A 386 17.25 -0.24 12.87
CA VAL A 386 15.97 0.45 13.14
C VAL A 386 14.81 -0.24 12.42
N ALA A 387 14.97 -0.62 11.15
CA ALA A 387 13.97 -1.37 10.39
C ALA A 387 13.62 -2.69 11.08
N GLN A 388 14.65 -3.44 11.50
CA GLN A 388 14.50 -4.74 12.18
C GLN A 388 13.83 -4.59 13.55
N ALA A 389 14.23 -3.60 14.35
CA ALA A 389 13.63 -3.33 15.65
C ALA A 389 12.15 -2.94 15.54
N PHE A 390 11.78 -2.18 14.51
CA PHE A 390 10.40 -1.77 14.29
C PHE A 390 9.53 -2.91 13.73
N ALA A 391 10.09 -3.74 12.84
CA ALA A 391 9.40 -4.90 12.27
C ALA A 391 9.08 -5.98 13.32
N LEU A 392 10.01 -6.25 14.26
CA LEU A 392 9.76 -7.15 15.39
C LEU A 392 8.59 -6.67 16.26
N ARG A 393 8.43 -5.34 16.38
CA ARG A 393 7.32 -4.74 17.12
C ARG A 393 5.98 -4.89 16.38
N THR A 394 5.97 -4.79 15.05
CA THR A 394 4.75 -4.93 14.24
C THR A 394 4.29 -6.39 14.12
N ASP A 395 5.21 -7.35 13.96
CA ASP A 395 4.88 -8.78 13.90
C ASP A 395 4.27 -9.27 15.22
N TYR A 396 4.80 -8.79 16.35
CA TYR A 396 4.24 -9.05 17.67
C TYR A 396 2.81 -8.48 17.83
N ALA A 397 2.58 -7.26 17.33
CA ALA A 397 1.25 -6.63 17.36
C ALA A 397 0.24 -7.34 16.45
N ALA A 398 0.65 -7.78 15.25
CA ALA A 398 -0.20 -8.53 14.32
C ALA A 398 -0.56 -9.92 14.86
N ALA A 399 0.39 -10.62 15.50
CA ALA A 399 0.15 -11.90 16.14
C ALA A 399 -0.85 -11.80 17.31
N GLN A 400 -0.80 -10.72 18.10
CA GLN A 400 -1.81 -10.47 19.15
C GLN A 400 -3.19 -10.15 18.56
N ALA A 401 -3.26 -9.34 17.51
CA ALA A 401 -4.52 -9.00 16.85
C ALA A 401 -5.19 -10.21 16.19
N ALA A 402 -4.42 -11.10 15.55
CA ALA A 402 -4.93 -12.34 14.97
C ALA A 402 -5.48 -13.31 16.05
N ARG A 403 -4.81 -13.37 17.21
CA ARG A 403 -5.27 -14.18 18.35
C ARG A 403 -6.57 -13.64 18.94
N ALA A 404 -6.67 -12.32 19.13
CA ALA A 404 -7.89 -11.66 19.61
C ALA A 404 -9.06 -11.79 18.61
N ALA A 405 -8.79 -11.71 17.30
CA ALA A 405 -9.79 -11.89 16.26
C ALA A 405 -10.30 -13.35 16.16
N ALA A 406 -9.42 -14.33 16.34
CA ALA A 406 -9.81 -15.74 16.41
C ALA A 406 -10.68 -16.04 17.64
N GLU A 407 -10.36 -15.41 18.77
CA GLU A 407 -11.12 -15.53 20.03
C GLU A 407 -12.50 -14.85 19.92
N ALA A 408 -12.56 -13.66 19.31
CA ALA A 408 -13.82 -12.96 19.02
C ALA A 408 -14.70 -13.70 17.98
N ALA A 409 -14.10 -14.32 16.95
CA ALA A 409 -14.83 -15.13 15.96
C ALA A 409 -15.36 -16.46 16.53
N LEU A 410 -14.71 -17.00 17.57
CA LEU A 410 -15.18 -18.16 18.32
C LEU A 410 -16.37 -17.80 19.22
N LEU A 411 -16.31 -16.63 19.87
CA LEU A 411 -17.40 -16.08 20.70
C LEU A 411 -18.63 -15.66 19.88
N ALA A 412 -18.43 -15.10 18.67
CA ALA A 412 -19.52 -14.68 17.79
C ALA A 412 -20.36 -15.83 17.20
N LYS A 413 -19.90 -17.09 17.30
CA LYS A 413 -20.68 -18.28 16.91
C LYS A 413 -21.72 -18.70 17.96
N ILE A 414 -21.74 -18.07 19.14
CA ILE A 414 -22.48 -18.54 20.32
C ILE A 414 -23.76 -17.70 20.63
N GLU A 415 -24.00 -16.53 20.04
CA GLU A 415 -25.21 -15.69 20.35
C GLU A 415 -25.95 -15.12 19.13
N PRO A 416 -27.31 -15.08 19.10
CA PRO A 416 -28.09 -14.51 18.00
C PRO A 416 -28.45 -13.01 18.17
N PRO A 417 -28.78 -12.27 17.08
CA PRO A 417 -28.66 -10.80 17.00
C PRO A 417 -30.00 -10.04 17.08
N ARG A 418 -30.01 -8.79 17.62
CA ARG A 418 -31.11 -7.82 17.37
C ARG A 418 -30.77 -6.35 17.61
N ALA A 419 -31.42 -5.49 16.81
CA ALA A 419 -30.84 -4.26 16.30
C ALA A 419 -31.98 -3.37 15.61
N ARG A 420 -32.08 -1.99 15.62
CA ARG A 420 -31.81 -0.90 14.56
C ARG A 420 -32.27 0.51 15.04
N GLU A 421 -31.69 1.67 14.64
CA GLU A 421 -31.76 2.48 13.38
C GLU A 421 -30.60 3.52 13.35
N ASP A 422 -29.79 3.69 12.29
CA ASP A 422 -30.12 4.26 10.97
C ASP A 422 -29.36 3.62 9.78
N THR A 423 -30.12 3.02 8.86
CA THR A 423 -29.75 2.65 7.47
C THR A 423 -31.06 2.32 6.75
N VAL A 424 -31.58 3.16 5.86
CA VAL A 424 -32.90 2.90 5.23
C VAL A 424 -32.86 1.93 4.04
N LEU A 425 -31.76 1.19 3.80
CA LEU A 425 -31.72 0.09 2.81
C LEU A 425 -31.14 -1.23 3.32
N LEU A 426 -30.92 -1.29 4.61
CA LEU A 426 -30.79 -2.51 5.37
C LEU A 426 -31.51 -2.12 6.66
N GLU A 427 -32.72 -2.62 6.93
CA GLU A 427 -33.38 -2.57 8.25
C GLU A 427 -32.96 -3.84 9.04
N ARG A 428 -32.62 -3.85 10.35
CA ARG A 428 -31.78 -4.92 10.96
C ARG A 428 -32.77 -6.08 11.02
N GLY A 429 -32.51 -7.10 10.20
CA GLY A 429 -33.47 -8.16 9.91
C GLY A 429 -34.06 -8.17 8.49
N VAL A 430 -33.89 -7.12 7.67
CA VAL A 430 -34.31 -7.14 6.27
C VAL A 430 -33.30 -7.90 5.43
N ARG A 431 -33.75 -9.04 4.95
CA ARG A 431 -33.06 -9.88 3.99
C ARG A 431 -33.74 -9.73 2.64
N TYR A 432 -33.02 -10.07 1.58
CA TYR A 432 -33.57 -10.05 0.23
C TYR A 432 -33.45 -11.44 -0.38
N ALA A 433 -34.57 -11.99 -0.86
CA ALA A 433 -34.60 -13.26 -1.57
C ALA A 433 -34.22 -13.09 -3.03
N GLY A 434 -33.65 -14.16 -3.60
CA GLY A 434 -33.39 -14.25 -5.03
C GLY A 434 -32.11 -14.98 -5.41
N GLY A 435 -31.34 -15.53 -4.45
CA GLY A 435 -30.17 -16.38 -4.65
C GLY A 435 -29.10 -15.76 -5.54
N VAL A 436 -27.96 -15.37 -4.97
CA VAL A 436 -26.88 -14.73 -5.75
C VAL A 436 -25.54 -15.44 -5.60
N THR A 437 -24.91 -15.76 -6.72
CA THR A 437 -23.49 -16.11 -6.75
C THR A 437 -22.69 -14.84 -6.99
N VAL A 438 -21.85 -14.43 -6.04
CA VAL A 438 -20.91 -13.32 -6.21
C VAL A 438 -19.55 -13.88 -6.58
N VAL A 439 -19.02 -13.45 -7.72
CA VAL A 439 -17.66 -13.72 -8.18
C VAL A 439 -16.90 -12.39 -8.23
N GLY A 440 -15.76 -12.31 -7.54
CA GLY A 440 -14.99 -11.08 -7.52
C GLY A 440 -13.63 -11.21 -6.86
N ASP A 441 -12.96 -10.09 -6.68
CA ASP A 441 -11.59 -10.02 -6.15
C ASP A 441 -11.56 -9.61 -4.67
N SER A 442 -10.47 -8.96 -4.24
CA SER A 442 -10.28 -8.47 -2.86
C SER A 442 -11.37 -7.50 -2.40
N VAL A 443 -12.01 -6.75 -3.31
CA VAL A 443 -13.07 -5.80 -2.92
C VAL A 443 -14.37 -6.55 -2.60
N ALA A 444 -14.74 -7.53 -3.45
CA ALA A 444 -15.89 -8.40 -3.19
C ALA A 444 -15.65 -9.27 -1.94
N LEU A 445 -14.42 -9.77 -1.77
CA LEU A 445 -14.00 -10.50 -0.56
C LEU A 445 -14.17 -9.66 0.70
N GLY A 446 -13.75 -8.39 0.66
CA GLY A 446 -13.92 -7.45 1.77
C GLY A 446 -15.39 -7.19 2.14
N ALA A 447 -16.30 -7.33 1.19
CA ALA A 447 -17.75 -7.18 1.36
C ALA A 447 -18.49 -8.49 1.70
N ARG A 448 -17.83 -9.66 1.68
CA ARG A 448 -18.44 -11.00 1.84
C ARG A 448 -19.47 -11.07 2.96
N ALA A 449 -19.04 -10.77 4.20
CA ALA A 449 -19.89 -10.88 5.37
C ALA A 449 -21.13 -9.96 5.29
N THR A 450 -20.99 -8.78 4.67
CA THR A 450 -22.11 -7.85 4.49
C THR A 450 -23.07 -8.34 3.40
N VAL A 451 -22.56 -8.93 2.32
CA VAL A 451 -23.38 -9.54 1.25
C VAL A 451 -24.18 -10.72 1.80
N GLU A 452 -23.53 -11.67 2.46
CA GLU A 452 -24.15 -12.91 2.99
C GLU A 452 -25.17 -12.60 4.10
N ALA A 453 -24.93 -11.57 4.91
CA ALA A 453 -25.90 -11.12 5.91
C ALA A 453 -27.15 -10.46 5.30
N THR A 454 -27.04 -9.90 4.07
CA THR A 454 -28.10 -9.10 3.44
C THR A 454 -28.94 -9.88 2.44
N LEU A 455 -28.29 -10.74 1.65
CA LEU A 455 -28.90 -11.45 0.55
C LEU A 455 -29.08 -12.91 0.95
N ASP A 456 -30.32 -13.38 0.92
CA ASP A 456 -30.62 -14.78 1.20
C ASP A 456 -30.12 -15.67 0.07
N ASP A 457 -29.59 -16.84 0.46
CA ASP A 457 -29.01 -17.79 -0.46
C ASP A 457 -27.83 -17.23 -1.30
N ALA A 458 -27.08 -16.29 -0.71
CA ALA A 458 -25.88 -15.71 -1.32
C ALA A 458 -24.63 -16.58 -1.08
N VAL A 459 -23.81 -16.73 -2.12
CA VAL A 459 -22.51 -17.41 -2.05
C VAL A 459 -21.44 -16.50 -2.65
N VAL A 460 -20.37 -16.21 -1.91
CA VAL A 460 -19.31 -15.29 -2.34
C VAL A 460 -18.00 -16.01 -2.63
N TYR A 461 -17.76 -16.26 -3.91
CA TYR A 461 -16.49 -16.70 -4.45
C TYR A 461 -15.58 -15.50 -4.72
N ALA A 462 -14.62 -15.26 -3.83
CA ALA A 462 -13.71 -14.15 -3.99
C ALA A 462 -12.34 -14.42 -3.35
N GLN A 463 -11.29 -13.94 -4.01
CA GLN A 463 -9.90 -14.07 -3.56
C GLN A 463 -9.10 -12.80 -3.91
N VAL A 464 -8.11 -12.48 -3.08
CA VAL A 464 -7.18 -11.39 -3.34
C VAL A 464 -6.40 -11.67 -4.63
N GLY A 465 -6.28 -10.65 -5.50
CA GLY A 465 -5.51 -10.74 -6.74
C GLY A 465 -6.26 -11.35 -7.93
N TRP A 466 -7.46 -11.91 -7.77
CA TRP A 466 -8.20 -12.49 -8.90
C TRP A 466 -8.49 -11.49 -10.01
N GLN A 467 -8.40 -11.99 -11.24
CA GLN A 467 -8.56 -11.22 -12.47
C GLN A 467 -9.68 -11.84 -13.32
N ALA A 468 -10.03 -11.20 -14.45
CA ALA A 468 -11.11 -11.69 -15.29
C ALA A 468 -10.89 -13.13 -15.79
N ALA A 469 -9.64 -13.51 -16.06
CA ALA A 469 -9.30 -14.88 -16.46
C ALA A 469 -9.64 -15.92 -15.39
N ASP A 470 -9.23 -15.64 -14.14
CA ASP A 470 -9.46 -16.54 -13.00
C ASP A 470 -10.95 -16.66 -12.70
N MET A 471 -11.65 -15.52 -12.74
CA MET A 471 -13.10 -15.46 -12.56
C MET A 471 -13.83 -16.26 -13.64
N LEU A 472 -13.38 -16.19 -14.90
CA LEU A 472 -13.97 -16.97 -16.00
C LEU A 472 -13.76 -18.46 -15.79
N GLN A 473 -12.55 -18.89 -15.41
CA GLN A 473 -12.27 -20.30 -15.14
C GLN A 473 -13.10 -20.83 -13.97
N LEU A 474 -13.24 -20.04 -12.91
CA LEU A 474 -14.07 -20.39 -11.77
C LEU A 474 -15.53 -20.51 -12.16
N LEU A 475 -16.06 -19.54 -12.93
CA LEU A 475 -17.43 -19.56 -13.44
C LEU A 475 -17.71 -20.82 -14.28
N GLN A 476 -16.76 -21.25 -15.11
CA GLN A 476 -16.86 -22.52 -15.84
C GLN A 476 -16.96 -23.73 -14.90
N GLY A 477 -16.15 -23.76 -13.85
CA GLY A 477 -16.20 -24.82 -12.84
C GLY A 477 -17.53 -24.87 -12.08
N ILE A 478 -17.99 -23.72 -11.56
CA ILE A 478 -19.25 -23.61 -10.79
C ILE A 478 -20.47 -23.93 -11.68
N GLN A 479 -20.46 -23.49 -12.94
CA GLN A 479 -21.52 -23.83 -13.90
C GLN A 479 -21.56 -25.34 -14.16
N ALA A 480 -20.40 -25.96 -14.42
CA ALA A 480 -20.32 -27.40 -14.66
C ALA A 480 -20.79 -28.23 -13.44
N ALA A 481 -20.58 -27.70 -12.22
CA ALA A 481 -21.07 -28.29 -10.99
C ALA A 481 -22.57 -28.05 -10.73
N GLY A 482 -23.23 -27.19 -11.51
CA GLY A 482 -24.64 -26.83 -11.31
C GLY A 482 -24.90 -25.94 -10.08
N GLU A 483 -23.87 -25.27 -9.57
CA GLU A 483 -23.92 -24.49 -8.31
C GLU A 483 -24.25 -23.00 -8.51
N LEU A 484 -24.40 -22.55 -9.76
CA LEU A 484 -24.76 -21.17 -10.06
C LEU A 484 -26.20 -20.86 -9.62
N ARG A 485 -26.35 -19.83 -8.79
CA ARG A 485 -27.66 -19.32 -8.37
C ARG A 485 -28.37 -18.60 -9.53
N PRO A 486 -29.68 -18.31 -9.42
CA PRO A 486 -30.44 -17.63 -10.48
C PRO A 486 -29.85 -16.27 -10.86
N LYS A 487 -29.23 -15.57 -9.90
CA LYS A 487 -28.53 -14.30 -10.12
C LYS A 487 -27.03 -14.45 -9.92
N VAL A 488 -26.25 -13.76 -10.74
CA VAL A 488 -24.79 -13.79 -10.65
C VAL A 488 -24.26 -12.36 -10.64
N LEU A 489 -23.48 -11.99 -9.64
CA LEU A 489 -22.75 -10.72 -9.58
C LEU A 489 -21.27 -10.96 -9.91
N ILE A 490 -20.75 -10.23 -10.88
CA ILE A 490 -19.33 -10.19 -11.21
C ILE A 490 -18.80 -8.80 -10.90
N HIS A 491 -17.87 -8.69 -9.93
CA HIS A 491 -17.10 -7.48 -9.72
C HIS A 491 -15.72 -7.65 -10.34
N LEU A 492 -15.43 -6.87 -11.40
CA LEU A 492 -14.23 -7.03 -12.21
C LEU A 492 -13.45 -5.72 -12.42
N GLY A 493 -12.15 -5.90 -12.69
CA GLY A 493 -11.27 -4.85 -13.21
C GLY A 493 -10.40 -4.15 -12.16
N THR A 494 -10.47 -4.53 -10.88
CA THR A 494 -9.59 -3.95 -9.84
C THR A 494 -8.12 -4.33 -10.09
N ASN A 495 -7.87 -5.59 -10.47
CA ASN A 495 -6.54 -6.19 -10.51
C ASN A 495 -5.94 -6.37 -11.91
N GLY A 496 -6.51 -5.76 -12.94
CA GLY A 496 -5.96 -5.91 -14.28
C GLY A 496 -6.91 -5.56 -15.40
N TYR A 497 -6.41 -5.61 -16.62
CA TYR A 497 -7.22 -5.41 -17.81
C TYR A 497 -8.23 -6.54 -18.00
N VAL A 498 -9.40 -6.17 -18.52
CA VAL A 498 -10.42 -7.13 -18.96
C VAL A 498 -10.46 -7.08 -20.48
N THR A 499 -10.26 -8.23 -21.13
CA THR A 499 -10.41 -8.31 -22.58
C THR A 499 -11.88 -8.46 -22.96
N GLU A 500 -12.25 -7.94 -24.13
CA GLU A 500 -13.60 -8.12 -24.67
C GLU A 500 -13.97 -9.60 -24.81
N GLN A 501 -13.01 -10.44 -25.21
CA GLN A 501 -13.21 -11.88 -25.34
C GLN A 501 -13.54 -12.53 -23.99
N GLN A 502 -12.82 -12.19 -22.90
CA GLN A 502 -13.12 -12.70 -21.56
C GLN A 502 -14.53 -12.26 -21.11
N LEU A 503 -14.86 -10.98 -21.30
CA LEU A 503 -16.18 -10.44 -20.93
C LEU A 503 -17.32 -11.12 -21.70
N ARG A 504 -17.16 -11.31 -23.01
CA ARG A 504 -18.15 -12.02 -23.84
C ARG A 504 -18.27 -13.49 -23.43
N LYS A 505 -17.17 -14.19 -23.19
CA LYS A 505 -17.18 -15.58 -22.69
C LYS A 505 -17.96 -15.68 -21.37
N MET A 506 -17.77 -14.75 -20.42
CA MET A 506 -18.54 -14.72 -19.16
C MET A 506 -20.03 -14.48 -19.40
N LEU A 507 -20.37 -13.51 -20.25
CA LEU A 507 -21.77 -13.18 -20.56
C LEU A 507 -22.49 -14.32 -21.29
N ASP A 508 -21.79 -15.00 -22.21
CA ASP A 508 -22.31 -16.16 -22.93
C ASP A 508 -22.53 -17.35 -22.00
N LEU A 509 -21.58 -17.56 -21.07
CA LEU A 509 -21.67 -18.60 -20.05
C LEU A 509 -22.88 -18.39 -19.14
N LEU A 510 -23.24 -17.15 -18.84
CA LEU A 510 -24.32 -16.79 -17.92
C LEU A 510 -25.63 -16.40 -18.62
N ARG A 511 -25.76 -16.70 -19.92
CA ARG A 511 -26.91 -16.27 -20.73
C ARG A 511 -28.25 -16.88 -20.27
N ASP A 512 -28.19 -18.03 -19.61
CA ASP A 512 -29.36 -18.77 -19.09
C ASP A 512 -29.77 -18.33 -17.67
N ARG A 513 -29.00 -17.45 -17.03
CA ARG A 513 -29.30 -16.93 -15.70
C ARG A 513 -30.39 -15.87 -15.75
N GLU A 514 -31.20 -15.81 -14.70
CA GLU A 514 -32.30 -14.84 -14.54
C GLU A 514 -31.77 -13.41 -14.63
N GLN A 515 -30.65 -13.14 -13.96
CA GLN A 515 -30.01 -11.83 -14.01
C GLN A 515 -28.51 -11.92 -13.77
N VAL A 516 -27.73 -11.19 -14.57
CA VAL A 516 -26.29 -11.03 -14.39
C VAL A 516 -25.99 -9.58 -14.06
N LEU A 517 -25.35 -9.35 -12.93
CA LEU A 517 -24.93 -8.03 -12.46
C LEU A 517 -23.44 -7.91 -12.69
N PHE A 518 -23.00 -6.88 -13.39
CA PHE A 518 -21.59 -6.54 -13.50
C PHE A 518 -21.36 -5.26 -12.73
N MET A 519 -20.40 -5.26 -11.81
CA MET A 519 -19.98 -4.05 -11.10
C MET A 519 -18.63 -3.61 -11.63
N ASN A 520 -18.55 -2.37 -12.12
CA ASN A 520 -17.28 -1.80 -12.57
C ASN A 520 -16.39 -1.44 -11.38
N SER A 521 -15.09 -1.22 -11.61
CA SER A 521 -14.13 -0.97 -10.54
C SER A 521 -13.82 0.51 -10.39
N ARG A 522 -13.46 0.92 -9.17
CA ARG A 522 -12.83 2.20 -8.87
C ARG A 522 -11.43 1.94 -8.33
N VAL A 523 -10.44 2.15 -9.18
CA VAL A 523 -9.04 1.90 -8.85
C VAL A 523 -8.14 2.93 -9.56
N PRO A 524 -7.18 3.57 -8.89
CA PRO A 524 -6.29 4.56 -9.51
C PRO A 524 -5.21 3.85 -10.35
N ARG A 525 -5.62 3.29 -11.49
CA ARG A 525 -4.79 2.53 -12.44
C ARG A 525 -5.22 2.82 -13.88
N ARG A 526 -4.27 2.88 -14.83
CA ARG A 526 -4.54 3.13 -16.27
C ARG A 526 -5.63 2.27 -16.91
N TRP A 527 -5.82 1.04 -16.44
CA TRP A 527 -6.81 0.13 -17.03
C TRP A 527 -8.24 0.40 -16.59
N MET A 528 -8.45 1.13 -15.48
CA MET A 528 -9.80 1.39 -14.95
C MET A 528 -10.68 2.02 -16.03
N THR A 529 -10.22 3.11 -16.65
CA THR A 529 -10.98 3.82 -17.69
C THR A 529 -11.29 2.93 -18.88
N ALA A 530 -10.31 2.14 -19.35
CA ALA A 530 -10.48 1.23 -20.47
C ALA A 530 -11.47 0.09 -20.15
N ASN A 531 -11.34 -0.54 -18.98
CA ASN A 531 -12.24 -1.60 -18.52
C ASN A 531 -13.67 -1.07 -18.33
N ASN A 532 -13.82 0.09 -17.70
CA ASN A 532 -15.12 0.69 -17.43
C ASN A 532 -15.81 1.12 -18.74
N ALA A 533 -15.05 1.59 -19.73
CA ALA A 533 -15.58 1.87 -21.06
C ALA A 533 -16.03 0.58 -21.78
N LEU A 534 -15.20 -0.47 -21.76
CA LEU A 534 -15.54 -1.78 -22.34
C LEU A 534 -16.83 -2.36 -21.73
N LEU A 535 -16.95 -2.31 -20.40
CA LEU A 535 -18.15 -2.77 -19.70
C LEU A 535 -19.40 -1.98 -20.11
N LYS A 536 -19.29 -0.65 -20.19
CA LYS A 536 -20.37 0.24 -20.65
C LYS A 536 -20.79 -0.03 -22.09
N GLU A 537 -19.86 -0.46 -22.95
CA GLU A 537 -20.14 -0.76 -24.36
C GLU A 537 -20.76 -2.15 -24.58
N VAL A 538 -20.26 -3.17 -23.90
CA VAL A 538 -20.58 -4.58 -24.20
C VAL A 538 -21.80 -5.07 -23.44
N ILE A 539 -21.92 -4.77 -22.14
CA ILE A 539 -22.99 -5.30 -21.27
C ILE A 539 -24.39 -4.97 -21.78
N PRO A 540 -24.70 -3.75 -22.26
CA PRO A 540 -26.05 -3.42 -22.74
C PRO A 540 -26.53 -4.27 -23.92
N ARG A 541 -25.63 -5.02 -24.59
CA ARG A 541 -25.98 -5.93 -25.69
C ARG A 541 -26.57 -7.26 -25.20
N TYR A 542 -26.58 -7.51 -23.88
CA TYR A 542 -27.06 -8.76 -23.27
C TYR A 542 -28.29 -8.47 -22.40
N PRO A 543 -29.47 -9.02 -22.76
CA PRO A 543 -30.75 -8.59 -22.17
C PRO A 543 -30.92 -8.98 -20.69
N ASN A 544 -30.22 -10.03 -20.23
CA ASN A 544 -30.23 -10.45 -18.84
C ASN A 544 -29.12 -9.80 -17.99
N ALA A 545 -28.28 -8.94 -18.57
CA ALA A 545 -27.14 -8.32 -17.89
C ALA A 545 -27.37 -6.84 -17.54
N VAL A 546 -26.89 -6.40 -16.38
CA VAL A 546 -26.99 -5.02 -15.89
C VAL A 546 -25.66 -4.55 -15.34
N LEU A 547 -25.24 -3.33 -15.72
CA LEU A 547 -24.04 -2.69 -15.19
C LEU A 547 -24.37 -1.83 -13.95
N ILE A 548 -23.68 -2.08 -12.85
CA ILE A 548 -23.63 -1.25 -11.65
C ILE A 548 -22.43 -0.32 -11.77
N ASP A 549 -22.68 0.98 -11.92
CA ASP A 549 -21.64 2.02 -12.06
C ASP A 549 -21.09 2.44 -10.68
N TRP A 550 -20.33 1.54 -10.06
CA TRP A 550 -19.64 1.75 -8.79
C TRP A 550 -18.59 2.87 -8.87
N GLU A 551 -17.89 3.01 -9.99
CA GLU A 551 -16.93 4.09 -10.23
C GLU A 551 -17.54 5.48 -9.99
N ARG A 552 -18.70 5.72 -10.60
CA ARG A 552 -19.48 6.94 -10.39
C ARG A 552 -20.12 7.01 -9.00
N ALA A 553 -20.65 5.90 -8.49
CA ALA A 553 -21.35 5.88 -7.20
C ALA A 553 -20.43 6.20 -6.00
N SER A 554 -19.15 5.87 -6.13
CA SER A 554 -18.10 6.09 -5.14
C SER A 554 -17.21 7.30 -5.45
N ALA A 555 -17.55 8.09 -6.48
CA ALA A 555 -16.83 9.32 -6.79
C ALA A 555 -16.93 10.37 -5.69
N ASN A 556 -15.78 10.96 -5.34
CA ASN A 556 -15.61 11.99 -4.31
C ASN A 556 -16.07 11.55 -2.91
N LYS A 557 -15.99 10.25 -2.61
CA LYS A 557 -16.35 9.67 -1.31
C LYS A 557 -15.15 8.97 -0.66
N PRO A 558 -14.14 9.70 -0.17
CA PRO A 558 -12.98 9.10 0.48
C PRO A 558 -13.38 8.25 1.69
N GLU A 559 -14.49 8.55 2.36
CA GLU A 559 -15.04 7.79 3.47
C GLU A 559 -15.53 6.40 3.11
N PHE A 560 -15.72 6.08 1.81
CA PHE A 560 -16.05 4.73 1.36
C PHE A 560 -14.85 3.80 1.33
N PHE A 561 -13.64 4.35 1.38
CA PHE A 561 -12.40 3.61 1.23
C PHE A 561 -11.55 3.69 2.50
N VAL A 562 -10.71 2.69 2.71
CA VAL A 562 -9.61 2.77 3.69
C VAL A 562 -8.43 3.54 3.08
N THR A 563 -7.32 3.62 3.80
CA THR A 563 -6.15 4.44 3.45
C THR A 563 -5.49 4.12 2.10
N ASP A 564 -5.80 2.96 1.50
CA ASP A 564 -5.28 2.59 0.18
C ASP A 564 -6.10 3.10 -1.01
N GLY A 565 -7.28 3.68 -0.75
CA GLY A 565 -8.17 4.24 -1.76
C GLY A 565 -8.89 3.20 -2.62
N ILE A 566 -8.82 1.90 -2.29
CA ILE A 566 -9.38 0.80 -3.08
C ILE A 566 -10.31 -0.08 -2.21
N HIS A 567 -9.86 -0.51 -1.03
CA HIS A 567 -10.64 -1.41 -0.18
C HIS A 567 -11.69 -0.65 0.63
N LEU A 568 -12.83 -1.31 0.86
CA LEU A 568 -14.02 -0.68 1.41
C LEU A 568 -13.93 -0.49 2.92
N SER A 569 -14.23 0.72 3.36
CA SER A 569 -14.57 1.01 4.76
C SER A 569 -15.93 0.38 5.12
N SER A 570 -16.33 0.44 6.40
CA SER A 570 -17.67 0.00 6.82
C SER A 570 -18.80 0.74 6.09
N ALA A 571 -18.61 2.03 5.75
CA ALA A 571 -19.56 2.79 4.94
C ALA A 571 -19.55 2.33 3.48
N GLY A 572 -18.36 2.09 2.91
CA GLY A 572 -18.20 1.56 1.57
C GLY A 572 -18.86 0.19 1.37
N LYS A 573 -18.72 -0.74 2.32
CA LYS A 573 -19.37 -2.07 2.26
C LYS A 573 -20.89 -1.97 2.21
N ARG A 574 -21.48 -1.07 2.99
CA ARG A 574 -22.94 -0.83 2.96
C ARG A 574 -23.39 -0.24 1.63
N ALA A 575 -22.65 0.74 1.11
CA ALA A 575 -22.94 1.33 -0.20
C ALA A 575 -22.79 0.32 -1.34
N TYR A 576 -21.79 -0.56 -1.27
CA TYR A 576 -21.54 -1.63 -2.22
C TYR A 576 -22.74 -2.59 -2.30
N VAL A 577 -23.20 -3.10 -1.15
CA VAL A 577 -24.38 -3.98 -1.08
C VAL A 577 -25.67 -3.26 -1.50
N ALA A 578 -25.83 -1.99 -1.15
CA ALA A 578 -26.98 -1.19 -1.60
C ALA A 578 -27.03 -1.08 -3.14
N GLY A 579 -25.86 -0.95 -3.80
CA GLY A 579 -25.75 -0.99 -5.26
C GLY A 579 -26.23 -2.33 -5.85
N ILE A 580 -25.83 -3.45 -5.23
CA ILE A 580 -26.26 -4.80 -5.63
C ILE A 580 -27.77 -4.93 -5.51
N VAL A 581 -28.33 -4.60 -4.34
CA VAL A 581 -29.77 -4.72 -4.06
C VAL A 581 -30.58 -3.88 -5.06
N LYS A 582 -30.16 -2.63 -5.30
CA LYS A 582 -30.85 -1.70 -6.18
C LYS A 582 -30.89 -2.20 -7.63
N ALA A 583 -29.83 -2.85 -8.10
CA ALA A 583 -29.74 -3.35 -9.48
C ALA A 583 -30.31 -4.76 -9.67
N GLY A 584 -30.21 -5.61 -8.65
CA GLY A 584 -30.44 -7.06 -8.74
C GLY A 584 -31.86 -7.57 -8.58
N ARG A 585 -32.87 -6.70 -8.75
CA ARG A 585 -34.31 -7.04 -8.69
C ARG A 585 -34.64 -8.03 -7.57
N PHE A 586 -34.04 -7.86 -6.40
CA PHE A 586 -34.24 -8.80 -5.30
C PHE A 586 -35.58 -8.53 -4.63
N ARG A 587 -36.25 -9.60 -4.18
CA ARG A 587 -37.50 -9.46 -3.44
C ARG A 587 -37.17 -9.18 -1.98
N LYS A 588 -37.60 -8.02 -1.47
CA LYS A 588 -37.50 -7.72 -0.02
C LYS A 588 -38.25 -8.82 0.74
N LEU A 589 -37.57 -9.51 1.65
CA LEU A 589 -38.19 -10.41 2.61
C LEU A 589 -38.54 -9.57 3.85
N THR A 590 -39.82 -9.51 4.18
CA THR A 590 -40.26 -9.01 5.48
C THR A 590 -40.08 -10.16 6.48
N VAL A 591 -39.14 -10.04 7.41
CA VAL A 591 -39.02 -11.00 8.52
C VAL A 591 -39.71 -10.39 9.73
N ASP A 592 -40.91 -10.88 10.05
CA ASP A 592 -41.47 -10.69 11.39
C ASP A 592 -40.68 -11.57 12.35
N VAL A 593 -39.98 -10.95 13.29
CA VAL A 593 -39.23 -11.71 14.29
C VAL A 593 -40.19 -12.13 15.40
N ALA A 594 -40.92 -13.22 15.17
CA ALA A 594 -41.68 -13.94 16.20
C ALA A 594 -40.73 -14.82 17.01
N VAL A 595 -40.71 -14.64 18.34
CA VAL A 595 -39.99 -15.53 19.26
C VAL A 595 -40.83 -16.80 19.45
N PRO A 596 -40.29 -18.02 19.20
CA PRO A 596 -40.99 -19.28 19.40
C PRO A 596 -41.48 -19.48 20.85
N ALA A 597 -42.65 -20.10 21.03
CA ALA A 597 -43.32 -20.21 22.33
C ALA A 597 -42.55 -21.06 23.36
N ASP A 598 -41.74 -22.01 22.89
CA ASP A 598 -40.85 -22.87 23.67
C ASP A 598 -39.71 -22.11 24.37
N LEU A 599 -39.30 -20.95 23.84
CA LEU A 599 -38.32 -20.08 24.51
C LEU A 599 -38.91 -19.23 25.65
N ARG A 600 -40.24 -19.06 25.72
CA ARG A 600 -40.90 -18.33 26.81
C ARG A 600 -40.99 -19.12 28.11
N ASP A 601 -41.10 -20.44 28.02
CA ASP A 601 -41.21 -21.29 29.21
C ASP A 601 -39.85 -21.59 29.85
N ALA A 602 -38.77 -21.60 29.07
CA ALA A 602 -37.39 -21.76 29.57
C ALA A 602 -36.84 -20.55 30.34
N LEU A 603 -37.54 -19.40 30.30
CA LEU A 603 -37.10 -18.12 30.87
C LEU A 603 -37.92 -17.67 32.09
N ARG A 604 -38.72 -18.56 32.71
CA ARG A 604 -39.32 -18.25 34.01
C ARG A 604 -38.23 -18.27 35.11
N PRO A 605 -38.08 -17.21 35.92
CA PRO A 605 -37.12 -17.22 37.02
C PRO A 605 -37.53 -18.23 38.10
N VAL A 606 -36.55 -18.95 38.67
CA VAL A 606 -36.69 -19.71 39.92
C VAL A 606 -36.25 -18.79 41.07
N GLU A 607 -37.14 -18.53 42.03
CA GLU A 607 -36.82 -17.72 43.21
C GLU A 607 -36.10 -18.57 44.29
N PRO A 608 -35.04 -18.07 44.94
CA PRO A 608 -34.35 -18.79 46.02
C PRO A 608 -34.89 -18.44 47.42
N GLU A 609 -34.92 -19.46 48.31
CA GLU A 609 -35.14 -19.34 49.76
C GLU A 609 -33.85 -19.03 50.56
N PRO A 610 -33.94 -18.52 51.81
CA PRO A 610 -32.82 -17.89 52.53
C PRO A 610 -32.01 -18.83 53.45
N SER A 611 -30.66 -18.72 53.46
CA SER A 611 -29.77 -18.70 54.67
C SER A 611 -28.25 -18.89 54.35
N GLU A 612 -27.40 -18.15 55.09
CA GLU A 612 -25.90 -18.20 55.19
C GLU A 612 -25.44 -19.13 56.36
N PRO A 613 -24.13 -19.43 56.67
CA PRO A 613 -22.82 -18.95 56.17
C PRO A 613 -21.72 -20.02 55.89
N GLN A 614 -20.54 -19.52 55.44
CA GLN A 614 -19.21 -20.10 55.07
C GLN A 614 -18.63 -21.23 56.00
N ASP A 615 -17.60 -22.06 55.68
CA ASP A 615 -16.26 -21.66 55.21
C ASP A 615 -15.18 -22.76 54.94
N TYR A 616 -14.12 -22.33 54.23
CA TYR A 616 -12.67 -22.72 54.15
C TYR A 616 -12.25 -24.17 53.83
N SER A 617 -11.26 -24.51 52.98
CA SER A 617 -10.14 -23.88 52.20
C SER A 617 -9.38 -25.05 51.47
N PRO A 618 -8.20 -24.96 50.76
CA PRO A 618 -7.24 -23.87 50.42
C PRO A 618 -6.92 -23.80 48.88
N THR A 619 -6.21 -22.86 48.24
CA THR A 619 -5.02 -22.06 48.61
C THR A 619 -4.80 -20.90 47.61
N LEU A 620 -4.33 -19.77 48.14
CA LEU A 620 -3.88 -18.53 47.47
C LEU A 620 -2.50 -18.64 46.78
N VAL A 621 -2.23 -17.69 45.86
CA VAL A 621 -1.04 -16.80 45.98
C VAL A 621 -1.43 -15.32 45.74
N ARG A 622 -1.26 -14.48 46.79
CA ARG A 622 -1.14 -13.01 46.80
C ARG A 622 0.36 -12.62 46.87
N TYR A 623 0.78 -11.36 46.71
CA TYR A 623 1.11 -10.39 47.81
C TYR A 623 1.86 -9.17 47.20
N PRO A 624 2.14 -8.01 47.90
CA PRO A 624 1.68 -7.46 49.20
C PRO A 624 1.56 -5.89 49.19
N GLU A 625 0.41 -5.30 48.82
CA GLU A 625 -0.08 -3.92 49.17
C GLU A 625 0.79 -2.61 49.02
N PRO A 626 0.20 -1.39 49.11
CA PRO A 626 -1.22 -0.98 49.15
C PRO A 626 -1.66 -0.24 47.85
N ILE A 627 -2.86 -0.42 47.28
CA ILE A 627 -4.23 0.01 47.65
C ILE A 627 -4.34 1.52 47.92
N ALA A 628 -5.01 2.27 47.03
CA ALA A 628 -5.67 3.50 47.49
C ALA A 628 -6.96 3.05 48.18
N ALA A 629 -6.99 3.14 49.51
CA ALA A 629 -8.12 2.67 50.31
C ALA A 629 -9.40 3.45 49.96
N ASP A 630 -10.57 2.84 50.20
CA ASP A 630 -11.88 3.50 50.09
C ASP A 630 -11.95 4.83 50.87
N SER A 631 -11.06 5.02 51.85
CA SER A 631 -10.87 6.28 52.56
C SER A 631 -10.44 7.43 51.64
N PHE A 632 -9.60 7.20 50.61
CA PHE A 632 -9.13 8.25 49.70
C PHE A 632 -10.28 8.93 48.95
N TRP A 633 -11.20 8.14 48.38
CA TRP A 633 -12.35 8.68 47.65
C TRP A 633 -13.38 9.32 48.59
N ARG A 634 -13.59 8.74 49.79
CA ARG A 634 -14.43 9.36 50.84
C ARG A 634 -13.86 10.67 51.38
N GLU A 635 -12.53 10.79 51.43
CA GLU A 635 -11.81 11.95 51.97
C GLU A 635 -11.65 13.06 50.92
N MET A 636 -11.50 12.69 49.63
CA MET A 636 -11.71 13.60 48.49
C MET A 636 -13.14 14.14 48.46
N ALA A 637 -14.15 13.26 48.61
CA ALA A 637 -15.54 13.65 48.63
C ALA A 637 -15.85 14.57 49.81
N ARG A 638 -15.44 14.21 51.03
CA ARG A 638 -15.58 15.08 52.21
C ARG A 638 -14.82 16.40 52.07
N CYS A 639 -13.61 16.40 51.53
CA CYS A 639 -12.83 17.63 51.39
C CYS A 639 -13.52 18.60 50.41
N GLU A 640 -14.02 18.10 49.28
CA GLU A 640 -14.71 18.90 48.27
C GLU A 640 -16.17 19.23 48.64
N SER A 641 -16.81 18.42 49.50
CA SER A 641 -18.21 18.59 49.93
C SER A 641 -18.35 19.35 51.27
N ASN A 642 -17.55 19.02 52.30
CA ASN A 642 -17.71 19.61 53.64
C ASN A 642 -17.15 21.04 53.76
N SER A 643 -16.27 21.48 52.86
CA SER A 643 -15.77 22.87 52.89
C SER A 643 -16.55 23.82 51.96
N ASN A 644 -17.42 23.30 51.10
CA ASN A 644 -17.99 24.04 49.97
C ASN A 644 -19.52 24.10 49.95
N TRP A 645 -20.21 23.25 50.71
CA TRP A 645 -21.67 23.11 50.60
C TRP A 645 -22.41 23.28 51.93
N SER A 646 -21.69 23.52 53.03
CA SER A 646 -22.27 23.69 54.38
C SER A 646 -22.92 25.05 54.65
N ASP A 647 -22.64 26.07 53.82
CA ASP A 647 -22.96 27.46 54.19
C ASP A 647 -24.20 28.04 53.51
N GLY A 648 -24.94 27.23 52.73
CA GLY A 648 -26.25 27.63 52.19
C GLY A 648 -26.28 28.92 51.35
N GLY A 649 -25.12 29.45 50.95
CA GLY A 649 -24.97 30.70 50.20
C GLY A 649 -25.09 30.51 48.70
N GLU A 650 -25.41 31.59 47.97
CA GLU A 650 -25.66 31.63 46.51
C GLU A 650 -24.55 31.03 45.63
N PHE A 651 -23.36 30.78 46.17
CA PHE A 651 -22.22 30.18 45.48
C PHE A 651 -21.60 29.09 46.33
N ALA A 652 -21.64 27.85 45.84
CA ALA A 652 -21.05 26.68 46.48
C ALA A 652 -20.01 26.01 45.56
N GLY A 653 -18.89 25.58 46.15
CA GLY A 653 -17.76 24.98 45.43
C GLY A 653 -16.82 26.01 44.84
N GLY A 654 -15.50 25.79 44.88
CA GLY A 654 -14.50 26.64 44.20
C GLY A 654 -14.68 26.80 42.67
N LEU A 655 -15.75 26.23 42.11
CA LEU A 655 -16.23 26.42 40.75
C LEU A 655 -17.34 27.49 40.64
N GLY A 656 -18.00 27.90 41.72
CA GLY A 656 -19.04 28.93 41.72
C GLY A 656 -20.39 28.45 41.16
N ILE A 657 -20.80 27.24 41.55
CA ILE A 657 -22.04 26.60 41.07
C ILE A 657 -23.20 27.03 41.98
N TYR A 658 -24.32 27.46 41.38
CA TYR A 658 -25.52 27.91 42.09
C TYR A 658 -26.71 26.95 41.87
N VAL A 659 -27.76 27.10 42.67
CA VAL A 659 -28.94 26.20 42.67
C VAL A 659 -29.64 26.10 41.31
N GLY A 660 -29.59 27.16 40.49
CA GLY A 660 -30.14 27.13 39.13
C GLY A 660 -29.39 26.16 38.22
N SER A 661 -28.06 26.20 38.22
CA SER A 661 -27.23 25.23 37.49
C SER A 661 -27.38 23.81 38.03
N TRP A 662 -27.59 23.63 39.34
CA TRP A 662 -27.83 22.30 39.90
C TRP A 662 -29.02 21.61 39.25
N ARG A 663 -30.17 22.29 39.12
CA ARG A 663 -31.35 21.73 38.44
C ARG A 663 -31.15 21.57 36.94
N GLU A 664 -30.55 22.56 36.29
CA GLU A 664 -30.26 22.55 34.85
C GLU A 664 -29.46 21.30 34.43
N TRP A 665 -28.50 20.88 35.26
CA TRP A 665 -27.61 19.75 34.98
C TRP A 665 -28.08 18.40 35.54
N GLY A 666 -29.36 18.31 35.91
CA GLY A 666 -30.02 17.08 36.36
C GLY A 666 -29.86 16.78 37.85
N GLY A 667 -29.35 17.72 38.64
CA GLY A 667 -29.22 17.55 40.10
C GLY A 667 -30.55 17.48 40.84
N GLY A 668 -31.60 18.07 40.27
CA GLY A 668 -32.98 17.98 40.78
C GLY A 668 -33.54 16.55 40.83
N GLU A 669 -32.95 15.62 40.06
CA GLU A 669 -33.28 14.19 40.07
C GLU A 669 -32.76 13.49 41.33
N PHE A 670 -31.73 14.04 41.97
CA PHE A 670 -31.12 13.50 43.20
C PHE A 670 -31.61 14.23 44.45
N ALA A 671 -31.60 15.56 44.44
CA ALA A 671 -32.13 16.38 45.52
C ALA A 671 -32.51 17.78 45.06
N GLU A 672 -33.43 18.40 45.79
CA GLU A 672 -34.04 19.70 45.42
C GLU A 672 -33.03 20.86 45.39
N THR A 673 -32.05 20.79 46.30
CA THR A 673 -30.90 21.69 46.40
C THR A 673 -29.64 20.85 46.62
N PRO A 674 -28.46 21.31 46.18
CA PRO A 674 -27.22 20.52 46.23
C PRO A 674 -26.87 20.01 47.63
N ASP A 675 -27.06 20.84 48.66
CA ASP A 675 -26.76 20.56 50.07
C ASP A 675 -27.58 19.39 50.64
N LYS A 676 -28.74 19.08 50.04
CA LYS A 676 -29.58 17.92 50.41
C LYS A 676 -29.18 16.62 49.69
N ALA A 677 -28.31 16.69 48.69
CA ALA A 677 -27.79 15.50 47.99
C ALA A 677 -26.63 14.87 48.77
N THR A 678 -26.43 13.56 48.62
CA THR A 678 -25.25 12.89 49.17
C THR A 678 -23.96 13.40 48.49
N PRO A 679 -22.80 13.39 49.18
CA PRO A 679 -21.54 13.85 48.59
C PRO A 679 -21.21 13.19 47.24
N GLU A 680 -21.52 11.90 47.10
CA GLU A 680 -21.34 11.14 45.87
C GLU A 680 -22.23 11.68 44.73
N GLN A 681 -23.48 12.04 45.04
CA GLN A 681 -24.41 12.65 44.08
C GLN A 681 -24.00 14.09 43.71
N GLN A 682 -23.48 14.86 44.67
CA GLN A 682 -22.95 16.21 44.43
C GLN A 682 -21.77 16.17 43.45
N ILE A 683 -20.88 15.17 43.59
CA ILE A 683 -19.73 14.97 42.70
C ILE A 683 -20.16 14.63 41.27
N VAL A 684 -21.23 13.85 41.10
CA VAL A 684 -21.76 13.52 39.76
C VAL A 684 -22.19 14.78 39.01
N ILE A 685 -22.90 15.70 39.69
CA ILE A 685 -23.36 16.95 39.07
C ILE A 685 -22.20 17.93 38.85
N ALA A 686 -21.28 18.06 39.81
CA ALA A 686 -20.08 18.89 39.65
C ALA A 686 -19.18 18.42 38.50
N ASN A 687 -19.11 17.11 38.25
CA ASN A 687 -18.38 16.54 37.11
C ASN A 687 -19.02 16.91 35.76
N ARG A 688 -20.36 16.84 35.66
CA ARG A 688 -21.09 17.24 34.45
C ARG A 688 -20.84 18.72 34.10
N ILE A 689 -20.94 19.60 35.10
CA ILE A 689 -20.76 21.04 34.93
C ILE A 689 -19.31 21.40 34.57
N SER A 690 -18.31 20.80 35.24
CA SER A 690 -16.89 21.14 35.03
C SER A 690 -16.28 20.62 33.73
N THR A 691 -16.90 19.62 33.09
CA THR A 691 -16.44 19.02 31.82
C THR A 691 -17.11 19.59 30.57
N GLN A 692 -18.21 20.34 30.73
CA GLN A 692 -18.98 20.89 29.63
C GLN A 692 -19.06 22.43 29.65
N GLY A 693 -18.67 23.08 30.76
CA GLY A 693 -18.80 24.52 30.95
C GLY A 693 -20.25 24.92 31.21
N TRP A 694 -20.47 26.13 31.74
CA TRP A 694 -21.84 26.60 32.02
C TRP A 694 -21.95 28.12 31.94
N LEU A 695 -23.16 28.63 31.72
CA LEU A 695 -23.43 30.06 31.79
C LEU A 695 -23.62 30.49 33.24
N ARG A 696 -22.88 31.52 33.65
CA ARG A 696 -23.09 32.18 34.94
C ARG A 696 -24.38 33.01 34.92
N PRO A 697 -24.97 33.31 36.09
CA PRO A 697 -26.16 34.15 36.19
C PRO A 697 -26.00 35.54 35.55
N ASP A 698 -24.77 36.07 35.48
CA ASP A 698 -24.44 37.35 34.85
C ASP A 698 -24.35 37.28 33.30
N GLY A 699 -24.60 36.10 32.73
CA GLY A 699 -24.57 35.86 31.28
C GLY A 699 -23.21 35.45 30.74
N SER A 700 -22.16 35.40 31.56
CA SER A 700 -20.82 35.02 31.11
C SER A 700 -20.65 33.50 31.02
N MET A 701 -20.10 33.01 29.91
CA MET A 701 -19.85 31.57 29.71
C MET A 701 -18.56 31.16 30.41
N GLN A 702 -18.66 30.24 31.37
CA GLN A 702 -17.52 29.63 32.02
C GLN A 702 -17.12 28.37 31.25
N GLU A 703 -15.93 28.39 30.63
CA GLU A 703 -15.44 27.28 29.81
C GLU A 703 -15.09 26.03 30.65
N PRO A 704 -15.12 24.81 30.06
CA PRO A 704 -14.79 23.57 30.75
C PRO A 704 -13.39 23.60 31.39
N VAL A 705 -13.32 23.38 32.70
CA VAL A 705 -12.08 23.48 33.47
C VAL A 705 -11.46 22.12 33.83
N GLY A 706 -12.24 21.03 33.78
CA GLY A 706 -11.80 19.68 34.16
C GLY A 706 -11.41 19.52 35.64
N PHE A 707 -11.12 18.28 36.07
CA PHE A 707 -10.86 17.93 37.48
C PHE A 707 -9.65 18.63 38.13
N PHE A 708 -8.74 19.22 37.34
CA PHE A 708 -7.55 19.91 37.85
C PHE A 708 -7.84 21.25 38.52
N GLY A 709 -9.06 21.79 38.39
CA GLY A 709 -9.52 23.01 39.06
C GLY A 709 -10.01 22.82 40.50
N TRP A 710 -10.07 21.58 40.98
CA TRP A 710 -10.61 21.21 42.28
C TRP A 710 -9.55 21.40 43.39
N GLY A 711 -9.92 22.05 44.50
CA GLY A 711 -8.99 22.55 45.52
C GLY A 711 -8.33 21.45 46.36
N CYS A 712 -9.00 20.32 46.59
CA CYS A 712 -8.56 19.28 47.52
C CYS A 712 -7.41 18.41 47.01
N LEU A 713 -7.18 18.36 45.70
CA LEU A 713 -6.03 17.65 45.11
C LEU A 713 -4.67 18.25 45.55
N ARG A 714 -4.65 19.50 46.04
CA ARG A 714 -3.47 20.13 46.64
C ARG A 714 -3.23 19.73 48.10
N VAL A 715 -4.26 19.29 48.81
CA VAL A 715 -4.23 19.02 50.25
C VAL A 715 -3.96 17.54 50.55
N ILE A 716 -4.50 16.62 49.76
CA ILE A 716 -4.50 15.17 50.05
C ILE A 716 -3.27 14.42 49.47
N GLY A 717 -2.55 15.03 48.51
CA GLY A 717 -1.39 14.40 47.86
C GLY A 717 -1.76 13.31 46.84
N ARG A 718 -0.85 12.99 45.90
CA ARG A 718 -1.12 12.08 44.76
C ARG A 718 -0.62 10.64 45.02
N PRO A 719 -1.41 9.58 44.75
CA PRO A 719 -0.95 8.20 44.83
C PRO A 719 -0.12 7.75 43.61
N THR A 720 0.77 6.75 43.80
CA THR A 720 1.69 6.20 42.77
C THR A 720 1.45 4.71 42.51
N LEU A 721 0.97 4.37 41.30
CA LEU A 721 0.87 3.06 40.61
C LEU A 721 0.35 3.39 39.18
N MET A 722 0.93 2.93 38.06
CA MET A 722 0.52 3.43 36.72
C MET A 722 -0.19 2.40 35.84
N MET A 723 -1.49 2.22 36.10
CA MET A 723 -2.51 2.18 35.03
C MET A 723 -2.67 3.59 34.46
N PHE A 724 -3.06 3.72 33.19
CA PHE A 724 -3.63 4.97 32.71
C PHE A 724 -5.09 5.07 33.15
N THR A 725 -5.30 5.71 34.30
CA THR A 725 -6.57 6.31 34.68
C THR A 725 -6.78 7.60 33.86
N PRO A 726 -8.00 8.15 33.77
CA PRO A 726 -8.30 9.37 33.00
C PRO A 726 -7.33 10.56 33.24
N ASP A 727 -6.70 10.65 34.41
CA ASP A 727 -5.71 11.68 34.76
C ASP A 727 -4.33 11.54 34.06
N SER A 728 -3.93 10.35 33.61
CA SER A 728 -2.70 10.21 32.82
C SER A 728 -2.89 10.67 31.38
N LEU A 729 -4.12 10.54 30.87
CA LEU A 729 -4.57 11.15 29.63
C LEU A 729 -4.53 12.67 29.77
N LEU A 730 -5.05 13.23 30.87
CA LEU A 730 -5.11 14.68 31.11
C LEU A 730 -3.73 15.35 31.31
N LYS A 731 -2.67 14.60 31.62
CA LYS A 731 -1.29 15.12 31.70
C LYS A 731 -0.54 15.10 30.37
N GLN A 732 -1.11 14.57 29.29
CA GLN A 732 -0.50 14.67 27.96
C GLN A 732 -0.68 16.07 27.38
N LYS A 733 0.39 16.63 26.80
CA LYS A 733 0.31 17.84 25.98
C LYS A 733 -0.41 17.51 24.68
N PHE A 734 -1.72 17.72 24.63
CA PHE A 734 -2.50 17.62 23.39
C PHE A 734 -2.23 18.82 22.48
N ARG A 735 -2.14 18.58 21.17
CA ARG A 735 -2.13 19.65 20.16
C ARG A 735 -3.56 20.21 19.98
N PRO A 736 -3.74 21.46 19.51
CA PRO A 736 -5.07 22.03 19.30
C PRO A 736 -5.95 21.11 18.41
N GLY A 737 -7.14 20.75 18.89
CA GLY A 737 -8.13 19.93 18.15
C GLY A 737 -8.40 18.51 18.69
N GLN A 738 -7.51 17.95 19.53
CA GLN A 738 -7.65 16.55 20.00
C GLN A 738 -8.45 16.37 21.31
N ARG A 739 -8.74 17.46 22.05
CA ARG A 739 -9.46 17.40 23.34
C ARG A 739 -10.96 17.11 23.21
N GLY A 740 -11.62 17.59 22.15
CA GLY A 740 -13.05 17.32 21.93
C GLY A 740 -13.36 15.87 21.55
N GLN A 741 -12.36 15.14 21.04
CA GLN A 741 -12.48 13.73 20.70
C GLN A 741 -12.46 12.87 21.96
N ALA A 742 -11.52 13.11 22.88
CA ALA A 742 -11.40 12.34 24.11
C ALA A 742 -12.63 12.47 25.03
N VAL A 743 -13.30 13.63 25.07
CA VAL A 743 -14.53 13.84 25.84
C VAL A 743 -15.73 13.10 25.22
N ARG A 744 -15.85 13.11 23.88
CA ARG A 744 -16.87 12.34 23.16
C ARG A 744 -16.65 10.84 23.29
N ASP A 745 -15.39 10.40 23.29
CA ASP A 745 -15.02 9.00 23.45
C ASP A 745 -15.34 8.53 24.89
N LEU A 746 -15.11 9.38 25.92
CA LEU A 746 -15.50 9.09 27.31
C LEU A 746 -17.03 9.06 27.50
N GLN A 747 -17.75 9.99 26.87
CA GLN A 747 -19.23 10.02 26.88
C GLN A 747 -19.81 8.77 26.21
N THR A 748 -19.24 8.35 25.09
CA THR A 748 -19.65 7.12 24.38
C THR A 748 -19.37 5.86 25.20
N LEU A 749 -18.28 5.82 25.96
CA LEU A 749 -17.92 4.68 26.82
C LEU A 749 -18.80 4.54 28.07
N LEU A 750 -19.41 5.64 28.50
CA LEU A 750 -20.37 5.69 29.62
C LEU A 750 -21.83 5.75 29.14
N GLU A 751 -22.07 5.57 27.83
CA GLU A 751 -23.39 5.65 27.17
C GLU A 751 -24.12 6.99 27.34
N LEU A 752 -23.39 8.09 27.52
CA LEU A 752 -23.93 9.45 27.52
C LEU A 752 -23.89 10.07 26.11
N PRO A 753 -24.84 10.92 25.72
CA PRO A 753 -24.89 11.50 24.37
C PRO A 753 -23.68 12.39 24.06
N ALA A 754 -23.01 12.13 22.94
CA ALA A 754 -21.79 12.84 22.50
C ALA A 754 -22.06 14.14 21.68
N THR A 755 -23.31 14.59 21.61
CA THR A 755 -23.70 15.80 20.85
C THR A 755 -23.81 17.00 21.78
N GLY A 756 -22.82 17.90 21.70
CA GLY A 756 -22.98 19.27 22.19
C GLY A 756 -24.01 20.02 21.35
N VAL A 757 -24.93 20.70 22.03
CA VAL A 757 -26.00 21.52 21.47
C VAL A 757 -25.41 22.78 20.81
N TYR A 758 -25.07 22.72 19.52
CA TYR A 758 -24.90 23.91 18.68
C TYR A 758 -25.22 23.56 17.21
N ASP A 759 -26.49 23.35 16.92
CA ASP A 759 -27.03 23.85 15.65
C ASP A 759 -27.70 25.19 15.94
N THR A 760 -27.11 26.25 15.42
CA THR A 760 -27.62 27.63 15.51
C THR A 760 -29.04 27.79 14.96
N ALA A 761 -29.53 26.81 14.18
CA ALA A 761 -30.92 26.79 13.72
C ALA A 761 -31.93 26.41 14.82
N THR A 762 -31.52 25.64 15.85
CA THR A 762 -32.43 25.21 16.94
C THR A 762 -32.45 26.21 18.10
N ALA A 763 -31.37 26.96 18.33
CA ALA A 763 -31.30 27.97 19.40
C ALA A 763 -32.29 29.15 19.20
N ALA A 764 -32.58 29.52 17.95
CA ALA A 764 -33.56 30.57 17.65
C ALA A 764 -35.02 30.10 17.84
N ALA A 765 -35.28 28.79 17.68
CA ALA A 765 -36.62 28.21 17.85
C ALA A 765 -37.00 28.08 19.34
N THR A 766 -36.03 27.82 20.23
CA THR A 766 -36.28 27.69 21.67
C THR A 766 -36.45 29.05 22.37
N ALA A 767 -35.82 30.12 21.85
CA ALA A 767 -35.98 31.48 22.38
C ALA A 767 -37.38 32.08 22.10
N ALA A 768 -38.07 31.64 21.04
CA ALA A 768 -39.42 32.11 20.72
C ALA A 768 -40.52 31.38 21.53
N ALA A 769 -40.23 30.20 22.07
CA ALA A 769 -41.21 29.36 22.78
C ALA A 769 -41.32 29.64 24.29
N THR A 770 -40.43 30.47 24.86
CA THR A 770 -40.34 30.72 26.31
C THR A 770 -40.89 32.09 26.77
N ALA A 771 -41.49 32.89 25.88
CA ALA A 771 -42.04 34.21 26.21
C ALA A 771 -43.57 34.23 26.48
N ALA A 772 -44.14 33.18 27.06
CA ALA A 772 -45.51 33.20 27.57
C ALA A 772 -45.49 33.11 29.11
N PRO A 773 -45.95 34.14 29.84
CA PRO A 773 -45.87 34.16 31.30
C PRO A 773 -46.89 33.20 31.92
N ILE A 774 -46.40 32.40 32.86
CA ILE A 774 -47.16 31.53 33.76
C ILE A 774 -48.13 32.37 34.60
N LYS A 775 -49.43 32.11 34.50
CA LYS A 775 -50.41 32.54 35.53
C LYS A 775 -50.34 31.56 36.71
N PRO A 776 -50.29 32.02 37.97
CA PRO A 776 -50.27 31.14 39.12
C PRO A 776 -51.66 30.57 39.41
N ALA A 777 -51.69 29.39 40.01
CA ALA A 777 -52.88 28.64 40.37
C ALA A 777 -53.78 29.38 41.37
N THR A 778 -55.08 29.40 41.07
CA THR A 778 -56.18 29.08 41.98
C THR A 778 -57.26 28.37 41.20
#